data_AF-A0A2G9NF26-F1
#
_entry.id   AF-A0A2G9NF26-F1
#
_cell.length_a   1.000
_cell.length_b   1.000
_cell.length_c   1.000
_cell.angle_alpha   90.00
_cell.angle_beta   90.00
_cell.angle_gamma   90.00
#
_symmetry.space_group_name_H-M   'P 1'
#
loop_
_entity.id
_entity.type
_entity.pdbx_description
1 polymer ?
#
loop_
_entity_poly.entity_id
_entity_poly.type
_entity_poly.pdbx_seq_one_letter_code
_entity_poly.pdbx_strand_id
1 'polypeptide(L)'
;MSKIKKSKSKRKDARQIKNVREKFSTYEEKLDRLKQFESELKKMDTRGFGKEVSIIKAQLNDPTSIDEINRRINDLKKKILHHKKRKSPFSEISRNIHDIEIEGEVEHEKIKKTISQLEQQRGIEHKNLRSQISQIKSKLEEQKKPVAPKKVDSGIGVLVDEKYGEFIKDLKKDLTEKERKEEEFIKNKLKEELIEKEKDIEIKYEKKLQELKEDYDKKVSSELENEIKKKFKKRLDEELLQEKVKIHDDYALKNKKLLLEERERLKRNLTYNLQKEYDFKLKNKLTEYLSALQKEKKEFHQNILDKHQKDLRKEIELKENILRQQFDEKLQKETKRQITDQKERLYKEYDKEFEKLITNHKNKLDGVYRNKLNSLQKEYNQKVLELDNQKNNLNKNLEGEKSRLESMKEGLKKRSLSLKNKEALSSLQLESLQKRIGEEREILRSKEIEFESYKKNLEKSVDDRKKAYEDKFNLLKKQEESRYKNSIEQSKKILLENYKNKLKNSLIEEEDILRQKLQSEFNQKLSAEIEQQRNLSRRQLLQNKKQLEKTLHETKNNLHEKEKEIKDRKLQLEKKYEEERSKINLNFLKIRKDYDSELKDKKQELERKIGELSNQKESYSKEMEQQKESYSKEMEQQKESYSKEIKNKKELLDKKLENKKESLDKKFKSKDELQRKVLTRKEKAFIEKEKRMNLKLRKENERRQNILQRRNESMLADLQKRKKDIEFLIEEKKKTDAVKIEAKKEALENELKARDEEKLNKIKESMHLQLKKELAYKENLLRKKLESEFQAKSRLALQKQREELSKKKNELENQIKQKLVQILK
;
A
#
# COMPACT_ATOMS: atom_id res chain seq x y z
N MET A 1 8.01 -8.70 -71.98
CA MET A 1 7.96 -9.09 -70.54
C MET A 1 7.97 -7.82 -69.70
N SER A 2 7.16 -7.72 -68.63
CA SER A 2 6.82 -6.44 -67.97
C SER A 2 7.74 -6.05 -66.80
N LYS A 3 8.22 -4.78 -66.80
CA LYS A 3 8.99 -4.20 -65.70
C LYS A 3 8.05 -3.75 -64.57
N ILE A 4 7.99 -4.51 -63.47
CA ILE A 4 7.10 -4.23 -62.33
C ILE A 4 7.54 -2.95 -61.59
N LYS A 5 6.70 -1.91 -61.63
CA LYS A 5 6.89 -0.65 -60.89
C LYS A 5 6.69 -0.86 -59.37
N LYS A 6 7.76 -1.20 -58.64
CA LYS A 6 7.73 -1.30 -57.17
C LYS A 6 7.23 0.02 -56.54
N SER A 7 6.26 -0.08 -55.64
CA SER A 7 5.40 1.06 -55.23
C SER A 7 6.11 2.05 -54.29
N LYS A 8 5.97 3.35 -54.58
CA LYS A 8 6.58 4.44 -53.78
C LYS A 8 5.88 4.70 -52.42
N SER A 9 4.87 3.90 -52.03
CA SER A 9 4.02 4.19 -50.85
C SER A 9 4.78 4.04 -49.52
N LYS A 10 5.48 2.91 -49.29
CA LYS A 10 6.10 2.55 -48.00
C LYS A 10 7.10 3.57 -47.42
N ARG A 11 7.57 4.55 -48.22
CA ARG A 11 8.42 5.66 -47.74
C ARG A 11 7.65 6.82 -47.11
N LYS A 12 6.34 6.96 -47.32
CA LYS A 12 5.50 7.95 -46.60
C LYS A 12 5.22 7.47 -45.18
N ASP A 13 4.75 6.24 -45.04
CA ASP A 13 4.33 5.63 -43.77
C ASP A 13 5.49 5.60 -42.77
N ALA A 14 6.69 5.21 -43.22
CA ALA A 14 7.90 5.24 -42.39
C ALA A 14 8.28 6.64 -41.87
N ARG A 15 8.03 7.70 -42.67
CA ARG A 15 8.23 9.09 -42.22
C ARG A 15 7.14 9.52 -41.23
N GLN A 16 5.88 9.16 -41.46
CA GLN A 16 4.81 9.43 -40.50
C GLN A 16 5.06 8.75 -39.15
N ILE A 17 5.51 7.48 -39.14
CA ILE A 17 5.88 6.76 -37.92
C ILE A 17 7.07 7.44 -37.19
N LYS A 18 8.08 7.94 -37.92
CA LYS A 18 9.20 8.69 -37.30
C LYS A 18 8.69 10.00 -36.66
N ASN A 19 7.92 10.79 -37.39
CA ASN A 19 7.34 12.04 -36.88
C ASN A 19 6.40 11.82 -35.68
N VAL A 20 5.70 10.68 -35.62
CA VAL A 20 4.87 10.29 -34.47
C VAL A 20 5.75 9.92 -33.27
N ARG A 21 6.83 9.15 -33.46
CA ARG A 21 7.78 8.83 -32.37
C ARG A 21 8.46 10.08 -31.81
N GLU A 22 8.86 11.02 -32.66
CA GLU A 22 9.43 12.30 -32.24
C GLU A 22 8.43 13.15 -31.44
N LYS A 23 7.15 13.13 -31.82
CA LYS A 23 6.06 13.75 -31.04
C LYS A 23 5.80 13.07 -29.70
N PHE A 24 6.01 11.76 -29.58
CA PHE A 24 5.93 11.07 -28.29
C PHE A 24 7.14 11.37 -27.40
N SER A 25 8.38 11.30 -27.90
CA SER A 25 9.60 11.66 -27.14
C SER A 25 9.50 13.08 -26.57
N THR A 26 9.15 14.06 -27.42
CA THR A 26 8.98 15.46 -26.99
C THR A 26 7.76 15.69 -26.07
N TYR A 27 6.86 14.71 -25.91
CA TYR A 27 5.79 14.74 -24.92
C TYR A 27 6.21 14.08 -23.59
N GLU A 28 6.99 13.01 -23.65
CA GLU A 28 7.59 12.35 -22.47
C GLU A 28 8.60 13.27 -21.77
N GLU A 29 9.50 13.92 -22.53
CA GLU A 29 10.42 14.96 -22.04
C GLU A 29 9.68 16.09 -21.30
N LYS A 30 8.52 16.50 -21.83
CA LYS A 30 7.66 17.53 -21.24
C LYS A 30 7.02 17.06 -19.94
N LEU A 31 6.50 15.83 -19.88
CA LEU A 31 5.95 15.23 -18.66
C LEU A 31 7.03 15.10 -17.56
N ASP A 32 8.25 14.70 -17.91
CA ASP A 32 9.35 14.61 -16.93
C ASP A 32 9.81 16.01 -16.47
N ARG A 33 9.75 17.02 -17.33
CA ARG A 33 10.00 18.41 -16.92
C ARG A 33 8.93 18.94 -15.95
N LEU A 34 7.66 18.58 -16.13
CA LEU A 34 6.59 18.88 -15.16
C LEU A 34 6.83 18.19 -13.80
N LYS A 35 7.25 16.92 -13.79
CA LYS A 35 7.64 16.20 -12.55
C LYS A 35 8.81 16.90 -11.84
N GLN A 36 9.82 17.36 -12.60
CA GLN A 36 10.93 18.14 -12.05
C GLN A 36 10.44 19.42 -11.38
N PHE A 37 9.56 20.19 -12.04
CA PHE A 37 8.96 21.40 -11.46
C PHE A 37 8.11 21.14 -10.22
N GLU A 38 7.32 20.05 -10.18
CA GLU A 38 6.62 19.65 -8.96
C GLU A 38 7.59 19.34 -7.81
N SER A 39 8.72 18.70 -8.12
CA SER A 39 9.78 18.39 -7.14
C SER A 39 10.53 19.64 -6.64
N GLU A 40 10.74 20.65 -7.50
CA GLU A 40 11.30 21.94 -7.10
C GLU A 40 10.33 22.71 -6.20
N LEU A 41 9.05 22.77 -6.59
CA LEU A 41 8.02 23.47 -5.82
C LEU A 41 7.81 22.87 -4.42
N LYS A 42 8.00 21.55 -4.27
CA LYS A 42 7.99 20.83 -2.97
C LYS A 42 9.22 21.12 -2.09
N LYS A 43 10.33 21.61 -2.65
CA LYS A 43 11.59 21.90 -1.93
C LYS A 43 11.71 23.36 -1.45
N MET A 44 10.84 24.26 -1.90
CA MET A 44 10.87 25.67 -1.51
C MET A 44 10.10 25.93 -0.21
N ASP A 45 10.57 26.88 0.61
CA ASP A 45 9.72 27.43 1.68
C ASP A 45 8.68 28.36 1.06
N THR A 46 7.48 27.81 0.86
CA THR A 46 6.35 28.49 0.22
C THR A 46 5.47 29.27 1.21
N ARG A 47 5.88 29.42 2.47
CA ARG A 47 5.12 30.16 3.49
C ARG A 47 4.95 31.63 3.09
N GLY A 48 3.70 32.06 2.91
CA GLY A 48 3.33 33.39 2.41
C GLY A 48 2.92 33.44 0.93
N PHE A 49 3.38 32.50 0.10
CA PHE A 49 3.18 32.50 -1.36
C PHE A 49 2.10 31.52 -1.84
N GLY A 50 1.05 31.31 -1.03
CA GLY A 50 0.02 30.32 -1.31
C GLY A 50 -0.74 30.53 -2.63
N LYS A 51 -0.91 31.79 -3.07
CA LYS A 51 -1.58 32.12 -4.33
C LYS A 51 -0.75 31.72 -5.55
N GLU A 52 0.52 32.14 -5.60
CA GLU A 52 1.45 31.78 -6.67
C GLU A 52 1.65 30.27 -6.78
N VAL A 53 1.78 29.58 -5.63
CA VAL A 53 1.92 28.12 -5.59
C VAL A 53 0.65 27.40 -6.06
N SER A 54 -0.53 27.95 -5.77
CA SER A 54 -1.80 27.39 -6.28
C SER A 54 -1.93 27.57 -7.80
N ILE A 55 -1.51 28.71 -8.34
CA ILE A 55 -1.51 29.00 -9.79
C ILE A 55 -0.55 28.05 -10.51
N ILE A 56 0.68 27.89 -10.01
CA ILE A 56 1.66 26.94 -10.57
C ILE A 56 1.10 25.51 -10.52
N LYS A 57 0.51 25.09 -9.40
CA LYS A 57 -0.09 23.74 -9.25
C LYS A 57 -1.25 23.47 -10.20
N ALA A 58 -2.07 24.46 -10.53
CA ALA A 58 -3.15 24.30 -11.50
C ALA A 58 -2.61 23.97 -12.90
N GLN A 59 -1.44 24.53 -13.26
CA GLN A 59 -0.81 24.34 -14.57
C GLN A 59 0.08 23.10 -14.67
N LEU A 60 0.51 22.49 -13.54
CA LEU A 60 1.40 21.33 -13.55
C LEU A 60 0.85 20.08 -14.28
N ASN A 61 -0.43 20.08 -14.64
CA ASN A 61 -1.07 19.03 -15.44
C ASN A 61 -1.04 19.29 -16.96
N ASP A 62 -0.58 20.46 -17.41
CA ASP A 62 -0.56 20.87 -18.82
C ASP A 62 0.87 20.97 -19.41
N PRO A 63 1.24 20.10 -20.37
CA PRO A 63 2.55 20.13 -21.03
C PRO A 63 2.72 21.25 -22.07
N THR A 64 1.72 22.10 -22.28
CA THR A 64 1.87 23.34 -23.07
C THR A 64 2.28 24.54 -22.21
N SER A 65 1.83 24.61 -20.95
CA SER A 65 2.18 25.67 -19.98
C SER A 65 3.63 25.65 -19.43
N ILE A 66 4.49 24.74 -19.89
CA ILE A 66 5.84 24.50 -19.33
C ILE A 66 6.71 25.76 -19.22
N ASP A 67 6.71 26.64 -20.23
CA ASP A 67 7.51 27.87 -20.20
C ASP A 67 6.94 28.93 -19.25
N GLU A 68 5.61 28.97 -19.07
CA GLU A 68 4.97 29.86 -18.10
C GLU A 68 5.18 29.36 -16.66
N ILE A 69 5.11 28.04 -16.45
CA ILE A 69 5.46 27.39 -15.18
C ILE A 69 6.92 27.69 -14.81
N ASN A 70 7.86 27.57 -15.76
CA ASN A 70 9.27 27.90 -15.55
C ASN A 70 9.47 29.37 -15.15
N ARG A 71 8.81 30.32 -15.85
CA ARG A 71 8.81 31.74 -15.49
C ARG A 71 8.25 31.97 -14.08
N ARG A 72 7.04 31.46 -13.79
CA ARG A 72 6.38 31.59 -12.48
C ARG A 72 7.19 30.97 -11.33
N ILE A 73 7.85 29.84 -11.56
CA ILE A 73 8.76 29.21 -10.60
C ILE A 73 10.00 30.07 -10.33
N ASN A 74 10.60 30.67 -11.36
CA ASN A 74 11.78 31.52 -11.18
C ASN A 74 11.43 32.88 -10.56
N ASP A 75 10.25 33.43 -10.86
CA ASP A 75 9.74 34.62 -10.17
C ASP A 75 9.30 34.32 -8.73
N LEU A 76 8.81 33.11 -8.44
CA LEU A 76 8.60 32.64 -7.07
C LEU A 76 9.93 32.48 -6.31
N LYS A 77 10.98 31.93 -6.93
CA LYS A 77 12.35 31.88 -6.35
C LYS A 77 12.85 33.30 -6.02
N LYS A 78 12.71 34.26 -6.95
CA LYS A 78 13.05 35.68 -6.70
C LYS A 78 12.22 36.28 -5.56
N LYS A 79 10.89 36.08 -5.57
CA LYS A 79 9.98 36.55 -4.51
C LYS A 79 10.32 35.99 -3.15
N ILE A 80 10.66 34.70 -3.03
CA ILE A 80 11.11 34.07 -1.77
C ILE A 80 12.45 34.67 -1.33
N LEU A 81 13.41 34.81 -2.25
CA LEU A 81 14.73 35.40 -1.97
C LEU A 81 14.64 36.88 -1.55
N HIS A 82 13.67 37.62 -2.09
CA HIS A 82 13.42 39.03 -1.80
C HIS A 82 12.33 39.25 -0.74
N HIS A 83 11.71 38.19 -0.20
CA HIS A 83 10.85 38.29 0.96
C HIS A 83 11.73 38.62 2.16
N LYS A 84 11.94 39.91 2.38
CA LYS A 84 12.61 40.43 3.58
C LYS A 84 12.01 39.69 4.78
N LYS A 85 12.84 38.91 5.47
CA LYS A 85 12.46 38.28 6.74
C LYS A 85 11.91 39.40 7.61
N ARG A 86 10.69 39.27 8.13
CA ARG A 86 10.14 40.25 9.08
C ARG A 86 11.23 40.48 10.13
N LYS A 87 11.62 41.74 10.34
CA LYS A 87 12.55 42.09 11.42
C LYS A 87 12.01 41.43 12.69
N SER A 88 12.84 40.64 13.37
CA SER A 88 12.43 40.12 14.67
C SER A 88 12.24 41.31 15.61
N PRO A 89 11.39 41.22 16.65
CA PRO A 89 11.33 42.24 17.69
C PRO A 89 12.71 42.52 18.29
N PHE A 90 13.57 41.50 18.36
CA PHE A 90 14.99 41.63 18.69
C PHE A 90 15.79 42.58 17.78
N SER A 91 15.50 42.67 16.48
CA SER A 91 16.16 43.63 15.57
C SER A 91 15.68 45.08 15.75
N GLU A 92 14.52 45.27 16.35
CA GLU A 92 14.01 46.59 16.74
C GLU A 92 14.59 46.98 18.10
N ILE A 93 14.53 46.06 19.07
CA ILE A 93 15.17 46.19 20.39
C ILE A 93 16.67 46.43 20.27
N SER A 94 17.41 45.71 19.42
CA SER A 94 18.85 45.94 19.21
C SER A 94 19.19 47.24 18.49
N ARG A 95 18.23 47.90 17.82
CA ARG A 95 18.44 49.28 17.35
C ARG A 95 18.20 50.25 18.49
N ASN A 96 17.05 50.15 19.17
CA ASN A 96 16.76 51.00 20.31
C ASN A 96 17.84 50.91 21.41
N ILE A 97 18.43 49.73 21.64
CA ILE A 97 19.59 49.57 22.54
C ILE A 97 20.81 50.33 22.02
N HIS A 98 21.14 50.22 20.74
CA HIS A 98 22.32 50.89 20.16
C HIS A 98 22.14 52.42 20.07
N ASP A 99 20.92 52.88 19.78
CA ASP A 99 20.57 54.29 19.80
C ASP A 99 20.66 54.85 21.24
N ILE A 100 20.25 54.06 22.26
CA ILE A 100 20.44 54.38 23.69
C ILE A 100 21.91 54.31 24.13
N GLU A 101 22.72 53.39 23.60
CA GLU A 101 24.18 53.36 23.84
C GLU A 101 24.85 54.64 23.33
N ILE A 102 24.47 55.10 22.13
CA ILE A 102 25.01 56.33 21.52
C ILE A 102 24.57 57.59 22.29
N GLU A 103 23.31 57.67 22.72
CA GLU A 103 22.86 58.76 23.62
C GLU A 103 23.59 58.71 24.98
N GLY A 104 23.80 57.51 25.54
CA GLY A 104 24.53 57.28 26.78
C GLY A 104 26.00 57.70 26.73
N GLU A 105 26.72 57.39 25.65
CA GLU A 105 28.11 57.85 25.48
C GLU A 105 28.21 59.38 25.38
N VAL A 106 27.24 60.03 24.70
CA VAL A 106 27.18 61.49 24.58
C VAL A 106 26.89 62.17 25.93
N GLU A 107 26.05 61.59 26.79
CA GLU A 107 25.89 62.07 28.18
C GLU A 107 27.12 61.80 29.02
N HIS A 108 27.74 60.63 28.90
CA HIS A 108 28.91 60.28 29.70
C HIS A 108 30.12 61.15 29.37
N GLU A 109 30.29 61.59 28.12
CA GLU A 109 31.25 62.63 27.72
C GLU A 109 30.94 64.00 28.34
N LYS A 110 29.67 64.46 28.32
CA LYS A 110 29.26 65.75 28.93
C LYS A 110 29.54 65.76 30.44
N ILE A 111 29.22 64.67 31.13
CA ILE A 111 29.49 64.48 32.57
C ILE A 111 31.00 64.48 32.83
N LYS A 112 31.80 63.79 32.00
CA LYS A 112 33.27 63.76 32.13
C LYS A 112 33.91 65.14 31.91
N LYS A 113 33.37 65.94 30.98
CA LYS A 113 33.79 67.32 30.72
C LYS A 113 33.43 68.26 31.88
N THR A 114 32.24 68.15 32.47
CA THR A 114 31.85 68.94 33.66
C THR A 114 32.64 68.55 34.92
N ILE A 115 32.90 67.25 35.16
CA ILE A 115 33.77 66.81 36.26
C ILE A 115 35.17 67.42 36.12
N SER A 116 35.78 67.35 34.92
CA SER A 116 37.12 67.92 34.69
C SER A 116 37.16 69.45 34.88
N GLN A 117 36.09 70.17 34.52
CA GLN A 117 35.96 71.61 34.78
C GLN A 117 35.83 71.92 36.29
N LEU A 118 35.04 71.14 37.04
CA LEU A 118 34.89 71.29 38.50
C LEU A 118 36.20 70.96 39.26
N GLU A 119 36.98 69.99 38.77
CA GLU A 119 38.31 69.68 39.31
C GLU A 119 39.31 70.81 39.05
N GLN A 120 39.28 71.43 37.87
CA GLN A 120 40.09 72.62 37.59
C GLN A 120 39.70 73.82 38.46
N GLN A 121 38.40 74.07 38.66
CA GLN A 121 37.91 75.13 39.55
C GLN A 121 38.38 74.90 41.00
N ARG A 122 38.19 73.70 41.55
CA ARG A 122 38.71 73.31 42.87
C ARG A 122 40.23 73.47 42.97
N GLY A 123 40.98 73.17 41.92
CA GLY A 123 42.43 73.35 41.85
C GLY A 123 42.87 74.82 41.94
N ILE A 124 42.04 75.76 41.46
CA ILE A 124 42.26 77.20 41.56
C ILE A 124 41.88 77.70 42.96
N GLU A 125 40.73 77.28 43.48
CA GLU A 125 40.28 77.62 44.85
C GLU A 125 41.30 77.16 45.92
N HIS A 126 41.84 75.94 45.80
CA HIS A 126 42.86 75.43 46.72
C HIS A 126 44.19 76.20 46.65
N LYS A 127 44.52 76.81 45.50
CA LYS A 127 45.67 77.72 45.39
C LYS A 127 45.40 79.05 46.09
N ASN A 128 44.20 79.62 45.92
CA ASN A 128 43.81 80.88 46.56
C ASN A 128 43.69 80.75 48.09
N LEU A 129 43.18 79.63 48.61
CA LEU A 129 43.18 79.36 50.05
C LEU A 129 44.61 79.16 50.59
N ARG A 130 45.52 78.55 49.82
CA ARG A 130 46.94 78.44 50.22
C ARG A 130 47.64 79.80 50.29
N SER A 131 47.42 80.70 49.34
CA SER A 131 48.03 82.04 49.37
C SER A 131 47.48 82.89 50.53
N GLN A 132 46.19 82.84 50.80
CA GLN A 132 45.58 83.49 51.98
C GLN A 132 46.16 82.96 53.31
N ILE A 133 46.28 81.64 53.48
CA ILE A 133 46.89 81.04 54.68
C ILE A 133 48.36 81.47 54.82
N SER A 134 49.09 81.62 53.71
CA SER A 134 50.47 82.11 53.73
C SER A 134 50.57 83.57 54.19
N GLN A 135 49.65 84.43 53.74
CA GLN A 135 49.58 85.84 54.15
C GLN A 135 49.14 86.04 55.61
N ILE A 136 48.33 85.12 56.16
CA ILE A 136 47.96 85.14 57.58
C ILE A 136 49.16 84.74 58.46
N LYS A 137 49.98 83.76 58.02
CA LYS A 137 51.18 83.35 58.76
C LYS A 137 52.23 84.45 58.85
N SER A 138 52.55 85.14 57.74
CA SER A 138 53.55 86.22 57.77
C SER A 138 53.17 87.34 58.74
N LYS A 139 51.88 87.72 58.78
CA LYS A 139 51.36 88.76 59.68
C LYS A 139 51.37 88.39 61.17
N LEU A 140 51.59 87.12 61.52
CA LEU A 140 51.63 86.64 62.91
C LEU A 140 53.06 86.51 63.49
N GLU A 141 54.09 86.45 62.65
CA GLU A 141 55.48 86.35 63.10
C GLU A 141 56.14 87.74 63.33
N GLU A 142 55.58 88.81 62.74
CA GLU A 142 56.11 90.18 62.87
C GLU A 142 55.88 90.83 64.26
N GLN A 143 55.02 90.27 65.12
CA GLN A 143 54.63 90.89 66.40
C GLN A 143 55.39 90.36 67.65
N LYS A 144 56.54 89.69 67.51
CA LYS A 144 57.32 89.18 68.66
C LYS A 144 58.82 89.45 68.60
N LYS A 145 59.22 90.70 68.91
CA LYS A 145 60.58 91.07 69.36
C LYS A 145 60.53 92.01 70.58
N PRO A 146 61.56 92.02 71.45
CA PRO A 146 61.48 92.61 72.81
C PRO A 146 62.03 94.04 72.92
N VAL A 147 61.74 94.71 74.05
CA VAL A 147 62.29 96.01 74.48
C VAL A 147 62.65 95.95 75.98
N ALA A 148 63.65 96.73 76.42
CA ALA A 148 64.26 96.71 77.77
C ALA A 148 64.56 98.16 78.31
N PRO A 149 65.53 98.45 79.21
CA PRO A 149 65.51 98.27 80.68
C PRO A 149 65.90 99.54 81.53
N LYS A 150 65.89 99.41 82.89
CA LYS A 150 66.53 100.22 83.98
C LYS A 150 66.34 99.47 85.33
N LYS A 151 67.19 99.43 86.39
CA LYS A 151 68.50 99.98 86.83
C LYS A 151 68.53 101.33 87.61
N VAL A 152 69.47 101.44 88.57
CA VAL A 152 69.97 102.60 89.40
C VAL A 152 69.25 102.80 90.75
N ASP A 153 69.85 102.99 91.95
CA ASP A 153 71.24 102.82 92.53
C ASP A 153 71.17 102.69 94.10
N SER A 154 72.20 102.27 94.88
CA SER A 154 73.24 103.01 95.70
C SER A 154 72.79 104.25 96.55
N GLY A 155 73.36 104.63 97.72
CA GLY A 155 74.54 104.19 98.53
C GLY A 155 74.74 105.07 99.83
N ILE A 156 75.96 105.13 100.43
CA ILE A 156 76.43 106.03 101.57
C ILE A 156 75.98 105.63 103.01
N GLY A 157 76.70 105.88 104.13
CA GLY A 157 78.16 106.16 104.32
C GLY A 157 78.60 107.25 105.35
N VAL A 158 79.29 106.84 106.44
CA VAL A 158 80.45 107.50 107.16
C VAL A 158 80.29 108.84 107.96
N LEU A 159 81.02 109.01 109.10
CA LEU A 159 81.92 110.16 109.51
C LEU A 159 81.92 110.66 111.00
N VAL A 160 83.15 110.87 111.52
CA VAL A 160 83.66 111.89 112.51
C VAL A 160 83.35 111.78 114.03
N ASP A 161 84.28 111.12 114.75
CA ASP A 161 85.34 111.66 115.63
C ASP A 161 85.12 112.78 116.69
N GLU A 162 85.55 112.45 117.91
CA GLU A 162 86.53 113.19 118.75
C GLU A 162 86.49 114.73 118.86
N LYS A 163 85.57 115.31 119.67
CA LYS A 163 85.87 116.44 120.61
C LYS A 163 84.75 116.80 121.61
N TYR A 164 84.14 115.80 122.26
CA TYR A 164 83.11 116.02 123.30
C TYR A 164 83.36 115.26 124.62
N GLY A 165 84.61 114.81 124.85
CA GLY A 165 84.95 113.82 125.88
C GLY A 165 85.01 114.31 127.34
N GLU A 166 84.97 115.61 127.58
CA GLU A 166 85.23 116.19 128.92
C GLU A 166 84.03 116.93 129.53
N PHE A 167 83.13 117.51 128.73
CA PHE A 167 81.94 118.21 129.24
C PHE A 167 80.82 117.27 129.72
N ILE A 168 80.63 116.11 129.06
CA ILE A 168 79.50 115.20 129.32
C ILE A 168 79.81 114.18 130.44
N LYS A 169 81.01 114.20 131.05
CA LYS A 169 81.34 113.28 132.16
C LYS A 169 80.48 113.50 133.41
N ASP A 170 80.05 114.73 133.67
CA ASP A 170 79.14 115.03 134.79
C ASP A 170 77.69 114.66 134.45
N LEU A 171 77.26 114.92 133.21
CA LEU A 171 75.94 114.53 132.69
C LEU A 171 75.72 113.00 132.65
N LYS A 172 76.81 112.22 132.55
CA LYS A 172 76.79 110.75 132.53
C LYS A 172 76.31 110.09 133.83
N LYS A 173 76.20 110.83 134.94
CA LYS A 173 75.71 110.26 136.22
C LYS A 173 74.19 110.27 136.35
N ASP A 174 73.53 111.28 135.78
CA ASP A 174 72.06 111.40 135.77
C ASP A 174 71.43 110.66 134.58
N LEU A 175 72.19 110.46 133.48
CA LEU A 175 71.72 109.72 132.31
C LEU A 175 71.52 108.22 132.58
N THR A 176 72.28 107.61 133.48
CA THR A 176 72.31 106.14 133.65
C THR A 176 70.98 105.55 134.12
N GLU A 177 70.13 106.33 134.79
CA GLU A 177 68.76 105.92 135.17
C GLU A 177 67.71 106.15 134.08
N LYS A 178 67.99 107.02 133.11
CA LYS A 178 67.16 107.23 131.92
C LYS A 178 67.43 106.17 130.85
N GLU A 179 68.70 105.95 130.52
CA GLU A 179 69.12 104.98 129.50
C GLU A 179 68.56 103.57 129.77
N ARG A 180 68.54 103.13 131.03
CA ARG A 180 67.92 101.84 131.42
C ARG A 180 66.44 101.71 131.06
N LYS A 181 65.66 102.79 131.10
CA LYS A 181 64.23 102.78 130.79
C LYS A 181 63.97 102.81 129.28
N GLU A 182 64.83 103.51 128.53
CA GLU A 182 64.77 103.55 127.07
C GLU A 182 65.30 102.24 126.45
N GLU A 183 66.32 101.60 127.04
CA GLU A 183 66.79 100.26 126.65
C GLU A 183 65.66 99.22 126.75
N GLU A 184 64.93 99.15 127.88
CA GLU A 184 63.83 98.19 128.04
C GLU A 184 62.68 98.44 127.05
N PHE A 185 62.35 99.70 126.79
CA PHE A 185 61.34 100.07 125.80
C PHE A 185 61.74 99.62 124.38
N ILE A 186 62.99 99.88 123.97
CA ILE A 186 63.53 99.46 122.67
C ILE A 186 63.60 97.92 122.57
N LYS A 187 64.00 97.22 123.64
CA LYS A 187 64.04 95.75 123.70
C LYS A 187 62.68 95.10 123.49
N ASN A 188 61.63 95.70 124.02
CA ASN A 188 60.27 95.18 123.86
C ASN A 188 59.75 95.45 122.43
N LYS A 189 59.92 96.67 121.91
CA LYS A 189 59.52 97.02 120.54
C LYS A 189 60.20 96.14 119.48
N LEU A 190 61.50 95.85 119.64
CA LEU A 190 62.24 94.96 118.73
C LEU A 190 61.74 93.50 118.76
N LYS A 191 61.21 93.01 119.88
CA LYS A 191 60.58 91.69 119.95
C LYS A 191 59.24 91.66 119.20
N GLU A 192 58.43 92.70 119.35
CA GLU A 192 57.14 92.80 118.66
C GLU A 192 57.34 92.85 117.13
N GLU A 193 58.27 93.68 116.64
CA GLU A 193 58.62 93.75 115.21
C GLU A 193 59.18 92.43 114.64
N LEU A 194 59.84 91.60 115.44
CA LEU A 194 60.30 90.27 115.02
C LEU A 194 59.11 89.30 114.89
N ILE A 195 58.24 89.26 115.89
CA ILE A 195 57.05 88.39 115.92
C ILE A 195 56.09 88.72 114.77
N GLU A 196 55.94 89.99 114.38
CA GLU A 196 55.16 90.37 113.19
C GLU A 196 55.81 89.88 111.89
N LYS A 197 57.14 90.02 111.75
CA LYS A 197 57.87 89.59 110.54
C LYS A 197 57.88 88.07 110.37
N GLU A 198 57.93 87.30 111.46
CA GLU A 198 57.79 85.83 111.41
C GLU A 198 56.41 85.40 110.90
N LYS A 199 55.32 85.94 111.47
CA LYS A 199 53.94 85.68 111.01
C LYS A 199 53.72 86.07 109.56
N ASP A 200 54.24 87.23 109.14
CA ASP A 200 54.09 87.74 107.78
C ASP A 200 54.95 86.98 106.74
N ILE A 201 55.94 86.20 107.18
CA ILE A 201 56.64 85.20 106.35
C ILE A 201 55.84 83.89 106.29
N GLU A 202 55.32 83.42 107.43
CA GLU A 202 54.54 82.18 107.55
C GLU A 202 53.29 82.22 106.64
N ILE A 203 52.50 83.30 106.71
CA ILE A 203 51.32 83.53 105.85
C ILE A 203 51.68 83.54 104.35
N LYS A 204 52.86 84.02 103.97
CA LYS A 204 53.34 84.03 102.57
C LYS A 204 53.83 82.66 102.11
N TYR A 205 54.29 81.82 103.04
CA TYR A 205 54.66 80.43 102.75
C TYR A 205 53.41 79.54 102.60
N GLU A 206 52.42 79.68 103.48
CA GLU A 206 51.14 78.97 103.38
C GLU A 206 50.40 79.26 102.08
N LYS A 207 50.31 80.54 101.67
CA LYS A 207 49.65 80.91 100.40
C LYS A 207 50.29 80.26 99.18
N LYS A 208 51.62 80.24 99.09
CA LYS A 208 52.32 79.53 98.01
C LYS A 208 52.10 78.02 98.05
N LEU A 209 51.94 77.44 99.25
CA LEU A 209 51.59 76.02 99.42
C LEU A 209 50.14 75.72 99.00
N GLN A 210 49.21 76.67 99.12
CA GLN A 210 47.86 76.54 98.56
C GLN A 210 47.86 76.69 97.03
N GLU A 211 48.50 77.72 96.49
CA GLU A 211 48.64 77.95 95.04
C GLU A 211 49.23 76.73 94.32
N LEU A 212 50.30 76.14 94.85
CA LEU A 212 50.93 74.93 94.30
C LEU A 212 50.06 73.68 94.36
N LYS A 213 49.19 73.54 95.38
CA LYS A 213 48.23 72.43 95.46
C LYS A 213 47.13 72.61 94.42
N GLU A 214 46.53 73.81 94.36
CA GLU A 214 45.47 74.10 93.41
C GLU A 214 45.88 73.88 91.95
N ASP A 215 47.07 74.35 91.55
CA ASP A 215 47.53 74.18 90.17
C ASP A 215 47.90 72.72 89.84
N TYR A 216 48.34 71.94 90.84
CA TYR A 216 48.51 70.50 90.70
C TYR A 216 47.16 69.79 90.51
N ASP A 217 46.17 70.07 91.36
CA ASP A 217 44.84 69.46 91.31
C ASP A 217 44.09 69.81 90.02
N LYS A 218 44.16 71.08 89.57
CA LYS A 218 43.62 71.54 88.27
C LYS A 218 44.27 70.76 87.11
N LYS A 219 45.59 70.60 87.13
CA LYS A 219 46.32 69.88 86.08
C LYS A 219 45.96 68.40 86.05
N VAL A 220 46.01 67.71 87.20
CA VAL A 220 45.64 66.28 87.33
C VAL A 220 44.21 66.04 86.86
N SER A 221 43.27 66.90 87.25
CA SER A 221 41.87 66.84 86.80
C SER A 221 41.75 66.95 85.27
N SER A 222 42.48 67.89 84.66
CA SER A 222 42.45 68.10 83.21
C SER A 222 43.06 66.94 82.42
N GLU A 223 44.11 66.29 82.93
CA GLU A 223 44.75 65.15 82.27
C GLU A 223 43.87 63.88 82.38
N LEU A 224 43.25 63.65 83.55
CA LEU A 224 42.28 62.56 83.77
C LEU A 224 41.04 62.70 82.88
N GLU A 225 40.45 63.89 82.78
CA GLU A 225 39.23 64.09 81.98
C GLU A 225 39.49 63.82 80.49
N ASN A 226 40.67 64.23 79.99
CA ASN A 226 41.10 63.94 78.62
C ASN A 226 41.40 62.44 78.38
N GLU A 227 42.03 61.76 79.33
CA GLU A 227 42.19 60.30 79.32
C GLU A 227 40.84 59.56 79.25
N ILE A 228 39.87 59.97 80.09
CA ILE A 228 38.53 59.37 80.14
C ILE A 228 37.80 59.59 78.81
N LYS A 229 37.74 60.82 78.29
CA LYS A 229 37.13 61.14 76.99
C LYS A 229 37.75 60.30 75.85
N LYS A 230 39.07 60.13 75.86
CA LYS A 230 39.83 59.34 74.86
C LYS A 230 39.58 57.83 74.96
N LYS A 231 39.46 57.29 76.19
CA LYS A 231 39.15 55.87 76.45
C LYS A 231 37.68 55.53 76.13
N PHE A 232 36.75 56.42 76.50
CA PHE A 232 35.32 56.26 76.21
C PHE A 232 35.06 56.28 74.70
N LYS A 233 35.59 57.28 73.98
CA LYS A 233 35.40 57.37 72.52
C LYS A 233 35.90 56.13 71.78
N LYS A 234 37.07 55.58 72.16
CA LYS A 234 37.58 54.34 71.57
C LYS A 234 36.62 53.16 71.72
N ARG A 235 36.08 52.92 72.93
CA ARG A 235 35.09 51.85 73.15
C ARG A 235 33.83 52.04 72.32
N LEU A 236 33.32 53.27 72.24
CA LEU A 236 32.14 53.59 71.44
C LEU A 236 32.38 53.34 69.94
N ASP A 237 33.54 53.75 69.41
CA ASP A 237 33.95 53.50 68.02
C ASP A 237 34.12 51.98 67.75
N GLU A 238 34.66 51.22 68.72
CA GLU A 238 34.82 49.75 68.65
C GLU A 238 33.48 49.00 68.68
N GLU A 239 32.53 49.38 69.55
CA GLU A 239 31.19 48.78 69.62
C GLU A 239 30.35 49.10 68.37
N LEU A 240 30.39 50.34 67.89
CA LEU A 240 29.72 50.74 66.64
C LEU A 240 30.27 50.02 65.40
N LEU A 241 31.55 49.63 65.42
CA LEU A 241 32.13 48.81 64.35
C LEU A 241 31.59 47.38 64.39
N GLN A 242 31.51 46.77 65.58
CA GLN A 242 30.95 45.42 65.75
C GLN A 242 29.48 45.35 65.33
N GLU A 243 28.67 46.34 65.70
CA GLU A 243 27.24 46.36 65.34
C GLU A 243 27.02 46.51 63.84
N LYS A 244 27.85 47.32 63.16
CA LYS A 244 27.85 47.42 61.68
C LYS A 244 28.18 46.10 61.00
N VAL A 245 29.12 45.32 61.54
CA VAL A 245 29.47 43.99 61.01
C VAL A 245 28.30 43.02 61.15
N LYS A 246 27.68 42.93 62.35
CA LYS A 246 26.47 42.08 62.57
C LYS A 246 25.36 42.40 61.55
N ILE A 247 25.03 43.68 61.39
CA ILE A 247 23.99 44.13 60.45
C ILE A 247 24.36 43.76 59.01
N HIS A 248 25.62 43.91 58.61
CA HIS A 248 26.08 43.53 57.27
C HIS A 248 25.98 42.00 57.05
N ASP A 249 26.35 41.19 58.04
CA ASP A 249 26.27 39.73 57.94
C ASP A 249 24.82 39.23 57.86
N ASP A 250 23.90 39.79 58.65
CA ASP A 250 22.47 39.48 58.57
C ASP A 250 21.87 39.84 57.20
N TYR A 251 22.20 41.01 56.65
CA TYR A 251 21.79 41.39 55.30
C TYR A 251 22.39 40.47 54.23
N ALA A 252 23.65 40.07 54.37
CA ALA A 252 24.31 39.13 53.46
C ALA A 252 23.65 37.74 53.50
N LEU A 253 23.32 37.23 54.69
CA LEU A 253 22.59 35.97 54.88
C LEU A 253 21.17 36.03 54.29
N LYS A 254 20.44 37.12 54.50
CA LYS A 254 19.10 37.35 53.96
C LYS A 254 19.09 37.40 52.43
N ASN A 255 20.01 38.15 51.83
CA ASN A 255 20.15 38.23 50.37
C ASN A 255 20.60 36.88 49.76
N LYS A 256 21.54 36.18 50.41
CA LYS A 256 21.97 34.83 50.00
C LYS A 256 20.80 33.82 50.00
N LYS A 257 19.88 33.92 50.96
CA LYS A 257 18.67 33.09 51.01
C LYS A 257 17.73 33.39 49.84
N LEU A 258 17.42 34.67 49.58
CA LEU A 258 16.55 35.08 48.47
C LEU A 258 17.10 34.61 47.11
N LEU A 259 18.40 34.79 46.87
CA LEU A 259 19.07 34.34 45.63
C LEU A 259 19.02 32.81 45.45
N LEU A 260 19.05 32.03 46.53
CA LEU A 260 18.89 30.57 46.46
C LEU A 260 17.44 30.16 46.15
N GLU A 261 16.45 30.84 46.74
CA GLU A 261 15.03 30.59 46.48
C GLU A 261 14.66 30.94 45.03
N GLU A 262 15.16 32.06 44.52
CA GLU A 262 14.98 32.48 43.12
C GLU A 262 15.69 31.53 42.15
N ARG A 263 16.93 31.12 42.43
CA ARG A 263 17.66 30.12 41.63
C ARG A 263 16.91 28.80 41.53
N GLU A 264 16.35 28.29 42.63
CA GLU A 264 15.52 27.08 42.60
C GLU A 264 14.17 27.30 41.88
N ARG A 265 13.56 28.49 41.96
CA ARG A 265 12.36 28.83 41.17
C ARG A 265 12.64 28.82 39.67
N LEU A 266 13.73 29.46 39.23
CA LEU A 266 14.17 29.46 37.83
C LEU A 266 14.49 28.05 37.33
N LYS A 267 15.19 27.24 38.14
CA LYS A 267 15.52 25.85 37.84
C LYS A 267 14.27 24.98 37.65
N ARG A 268 13.24 25.13 38.49
CA ARG A 268 11.94 24.43 38.34
C ARG A 268 11.20 24.84 37.06
N ASN A 269 11.21 26.14 36.73
CA ASN A 269 10.61 26.63 35.49
C ASN A 269 11.34 26.08 34.25
N LEU A 270 12.68 26.02 34.30
CA LEU A 270 13.50 25.47 33.22
C LEU A 270 13.24 23.97 33.00
N THR A 271 13.22 23.16 34.06
CA THR A 271 12.94 21.72 33.93
C THR A 271 11.51 21.45 33.45
N TYR A 272 10.52 22.19 33.95
CA TYR A 272 9.13 22.08 33.47
C TYR A 272 9.02 22.39 31.97
N ASN A 273 9.65 23.48 31.51
CA ASN A 273 9.61 23.87 30.09
C ASN A 273 10.36 22.88 29.18
N LEU A 274 11.54 22.40 29.61
CA LEU A 274 12.30 21.38 28.88
C LEU A 274 11.52 20.06 28.77
N GLN A 275 10.86 19.62 29.84
CA GLN A 275 10.07 18.40 29.83
C GLN A 275 8.81 18.55 28.95
N LYS A 276 8.12 19.70 29.02
CA LYS A 276 6.99 20.02 28.15
C LYS A 276 7.36 20.05 26.67
N GLU A 277 8.55 20.57 26.31
CA GLU A 277 9.09 20.47 24.96
C GLU A 277 9.40 19.02 24.56
N TYR A 278 10.03 18.24 25.44
CA TYR A 278 10.40 16.86 25.19
C TYR A 278 9.17 15.99 24.94
N ASP A 279 8.15 16.10 25.79
CA ASP A 279 6.89 15.37 25.68
C ASP A 279 6.13 15.75 24.39
N PHE A 280 6.16 17.02 24.00
CA PHE A 280 5.58 17.47 22.72
C PHE A 280 6.34 16.89 21.51
N LYS A 281 7.68 16.95 21.52
CA LYS A 281 8.54 16.38 20.47
C LYS A 281 8.39 14.86 20.37
N LEU A 282 8.27 14.16 21.51
CA LEU A 282 8.03 12.72 21.59
C LEU A 282 6.64 12.35 21.07
N LYS A 283 5.59 13.09 21.46
CA LYS A 283 4.21 12.87 21.01
C LYS A 283 4.08 13.06 19.49
N ASN A 284 4.71 14.09 18.93
CA ASN A 284 4.69 14.33 17.48
C ASN A 284 5.38 13.18 16.73
N LYS A 285 6.57 12.75 17.15
CA LYS A 285 7.24 11.56 16.59
C LYS A 285 6.39 10.29 16.70
N LEU A 286 5.68 10.10 17.82
CA LEU A 286 4.78 8.95 18.00
C LEU A 286 3.61 9.00 16.99
N THR A 287 3.02 10.17 16.75
CA THR A 287 1.97 10.33 15.73
C THR A 287 2.49 10.17 14.30
N GLU A 288 3.71 10.62 14.00
CA GLU A 288 4.37 10.38 12.72
C GLU A 288 4.56 8.88 12.47
N TYR A 289 5.16 8.16 13.43
CA TYR A 289 5.34 6.70 13.37
C TYR A 289 4.01 5.95 13.22
N LEU A 290 2.97 6.30 14.00
CA LEU A 290 1.65 5.68 13.86
C LEU A 290 1.01 5.94 12.48
N SER A 291 1.21 7.12 11.91
CA SER A 291 0.73 7.45 10.57
C SER A 291 1.48 6.71 9.46
N ALA A 292 2.79 6.49 9.63
CA ALA A 292 3.60 5.68 8.73
C ALA A 292 3.19 4.20 8.77
N LEU A 293 3.07 3.62 9.98
CA LEU A 293 2.61 2.25 10.17
C LEU A 293 1.19 2.00 9.59
N GLN A 294 0.31 3.00 9.65
CA GLN A 294 -1.00 2.94 9.01
C GLN A 294 -0.94 2.98 7.47
N LYS A 295 0.04 3.65 6.87
CA LYS A 295 0.27 3.63 5.41
C LYS A 295 0.85 2.28 4.99
N GLU A 296 1.93 1.83 5.64
CA GLU A 296 2.54 0.53 5.39
C GLU A 296 1.52 -0.61 5.51
N LYS A 297 0.67 -0.60 6.54
CA LYS A 297 -0.41 -1.60 6.69
C LYS A 297 -1.42 -1.56 5.54
N LYS A 298 -1.80 -0.37 5.05
CA LYS A 298 -2.71 -0.23 3.90
C LYS A 298 -2.06 -0.72 2.61
N GLU A 299 -0.82 -0.32 2.34
CA GLU A 299 -0.04 -0.73 1.17
C GLU A 299 0.22 -2.25 1.18
N PHE A 300 0.54 -2.83 2.34
CA PHE A 300 0.70 -4.27 2.52
C PHE A 300 -0.60 -5.04 2.25
N HIS A 301 -1.74 -4.58 2.77
CA HIS A 301 -3.05 -5.19 2.49
C HIS A 301 -3.45 -5.04 1.01
N GLN A 302 -3.16 -3.90 0.38
CA GLN A 302 -3.41 -3.67 -1.05
C GLN A 302 -2.54 -4.60 -1.92
N ASN A 303 -1.24 -4.69 -1.63
CA ASN A 303 -0.31 -5.58 -2.33
C ASN A 303 -0.70 -7.06 -2.19
N ILE A 304 -1.20 -7.49 -1.03
CA ILE A 304 -1.75 -8.85 -0.85
C ILE A 304 -3.02 -9.04 -1.68
N LEU A 305 -3.96 -8.09 -1.66
CA LEU A 305 -5.18 -8.15 -2.47
C LEU A 305 -4.87 -8.22 -3.97
N ASP A 306 -3.97 -7.38 -4.47
CA ASP A 306 -3.62 -7.31 -5.88
C ASP A 306 -2.82 -8.54 -6.35
N LYS A 307 -1.95 -9.10 -5.49
CA LYS A 307 -1.31 -10.38 -5.74
C LYS A 307 -2.34 -11.52 -5.78
N HIS A 308 -3.17 -11.63 -4.76
CA HIS A 308 -4.17 -12.70 -4.67
C HIS A 308 -5.19 -12.62 -5.82
N GLN A 309 -5.58 -11.42 -6.27
CA GLN A 309 -6.39 -11.23 -7.48
C GLN A 309 -5.67 -11.66 -8.76
N LYS A 310 -4.37 -11.34 -8.93
CA LYS A 310 -3.60 -11.78 -10.09
C LYS A 310 -3.49 -13.31 -10.15
N ASP A 311 -3.25 -13.94 -9.01
CA ASP A 311 -3.12 -15.39 -8.94
C ASP A 311 -4.49 -16.10 -9.12
N LEU A 312 -5.59 -15.53 -8.61
CA LEU A 312 -6.95 -16.02 -8.89
C LEU A 312 -7.31 -15.92 -10.39
N ARG A 313 -6.91 -14.83 -11.07
CA ARG A 313 -7.14 -14.65 -12.52
C ARG A 313 -6.41 -15.73 -13.33
N LYS A 314 -5.14 -16.01 -13.01
CA LYS A 314 -4.37 -17.11 -13.64
C LYS A 314 -5.01 -18.48 -13.40
N GLU A 315 -5.51 -18.73 -12.19
CA GLU A 315 -6.17 -20.01 -11.87
C GLU A 315 -7.47 -20.18 -12.66
N ILE A 316 -8.27 -19.12 -12.79
CA ILE A 316 -9.47 -19.08 -13.64
C ILE A 316 -9.10 -19.29 -15.12
N GLU A 317 -8.09 -18.58 -15.62
CA GLU A 317 -7.61 -18.69 -17.01
C GLU A 317 -7.09 -20.10 -17.35
N LEU A 318 -6.32 -20.72 -16.45
CA LEU A 318 -5.86 -22.10 -16.59
C LEU A 318 -7.04 -23.09 -16.62
N LYS A 319 -8.01 -22.93 -15.71
CA LYS A 319 -9.22 -23.76 -15.68
C LYS A 319 -10.11 -23.56 -16.91
N GLU A 320 -10.26 -22.33 -17.39
CA GLU A 320 -11.01 -22.02 -18.61
C GLU A 320 -10.34 -22.67 -19.83
N ASN A 321 -9.01 -22.64 -19.92
CA ASN A 321 -8.27 -23.30 -21.00
C ASN A 321 -8.36 -24.83 -20.96
N ILE A 322 -8.29 -25.46 -19.77
CA ILE A 322 -8.48 -26.91 -19.61
C ILE A 322 -9.91 -27.31 -19.99
N LEU A 323 -10.92 -26.54 -19.56
CA LEU A 323 -12.32 -26.79 -19.93
C LEU A 323 -12.52 -26.65 -21.44
N ARG A 324 -11.98 -25.59 -22.07
CA ARG A 324 -12.01 -25.41 -23.54
C ARG A 324 -11.46 -26.63 -24.27
N GLN A 325 -10.25 -27.09 -23.92
CA GLN A 325 -9.64 -28.29 -24.53
C GLN A 325 -10.51 -29.55 -24.37
N GLN A 326 -11.04 -29.80 -23.16
CA GLN A 326 -11.92 -30.96 -22.91
C GLN A 326 -13.25 -30.86 -23.68
N PHE A 327 -13.75 -29.64 -23.93
CA PHE A 327 -14.96 -29.40 -24.70
C PHE A 327 -14.71 -29.48 -26.22
N ASP A 328 -13.58 -28.99 -26.70
CA ASP A 328 -13.13 -29.12 -28.10
C ASP A 328 -12.97 -30.60 -28.48
N GLU A 329 -12.38 -31.41 -27.61
CA GLU A 329 -12.29 -32.87 -27.80
C GLU A 329 -13.67 -33.54 -27.89
N LYS A 330 -14.61 -33.17 -27.01
CA LYS A 330 -15.98 -33.69 -27.04
C LYS A 330 -16.69 -33.26 -28.33
N LEU A 331 -16.59 -31.98 -28.70
CA LEU A 331 -17.15 -31.45 -29.93
C LEU A 331 -16.60 -32.18 -31.15
N GLN A 332 -15.29 -32.41 -31.24
CA GLN A 332 -14.70 -33.18 -32.35
C GLN A 332 -15.20 -34.62 -32.41
N LYS A 333 -15.37 -35.29 -31.25
CA LYS A 333 -15.88 -36.67 -31.18
C LYS A 333 -17.36 -36.74 -31.59
N GLU A 334 -18.18 -35.78 -31.17
CA GLU A 334 -19.61 -35.70 -31.50
C GLU A 334 -19.84 -35.25 -32.94
N THR A 335 -19.08 -34.27 -33.43
CA THR A 335 -19.07 -33.83 -34.84
C THR A 335 -18.71 -35.00 -35.76
N LYS A 336 -17.66 -35.77 -35.43
CA LYS A 336 -17.29 -36.98 -36.20
C LYS A 336 -18.42 -38.01 -36.24
N ARG A 337 -19.14 -38.25 -35.12
CA ARG A 337 -20.30 -39.15 -35.07
C ARG A 337 -21.47 -38.66 -35.94
N GLN A 338 -21.88 -37.40 -35.82
CA GLN A 338 -22.97 -36.87 -36.64
C GLN A 338 -22.62 -36.90 -38.14
N ILE A 339 -21.35 -36.66 -38.49
CA ILE A 339 -20.83 -36.78 -39.86
C ILE A 339 -20.85 -38.25 -40.35
N THR A 340 -20.51 -39.25 -39.52
CA THR A 340 -20.62 -40.66 -39.92
C THR A 340 -22.07 -41.10 -40.09
N ASP A 341 -22.95 -40.67 -39.18
CA ASP A 341 -24.37 -41.04 -39.20
C ASP A 341 -25.10 -40.42 -40.40
N GLN A 342 -24.77 -39.17 -40.78
CA GLN A 342 -25.23 -38.58 -42.03
C GLN A 342 -24.64 -39.25 -43.26
N LYS A 343 -23.34 -39.58 -43.25
CA LYS A 343 -22.70 -40.32 -44.36
C LYS A 343 -23.41 -41.64 -44.61
N GLU A 344 -23.69 -42.43 -43.57
CA GLU A 344 -24.47 -43.66 -43.72
C GLU A 344 -25.89 -43.44 -44.27
N ARG A 345 -26.61 -42.40 -43.82
CA ARG A 345 -27.95 -42.08 -44.35
C ARG A 345 -27.90 -41.73 -45.82
N LEU A 346 -27.00 -40.82 -46.19
CA LEU A 346 -26.81 -40.38 -47.57
C LEU A 346 -26.32 -41.52 -48.48
N TYR A 347 -25.48 -42.44 -48.03
CA TYR A 347 -25.17 -43.67 -48.78
C TYR A 347 -26.42 -44.56 -48.97
N LYS A 348 -27.22 -44.78 -47.93
CA LYS A 348 -28.44 -45.61 -47.99
C LYS A 348 -29.57 -44.99 -48.82
N GLU A 349 -29.57 -43.68 -49.04
CA GLU A 349 -30.47 -42.98 -49.95
C GLU A 349 -29.90 -42.93 -51.38
N TYR A 350 -28.60 -42.70 -51.52
CA TYR A 350 -27.85 -42.77 -52.77
C TYR A 350 -28.04 -44.11 -53.47
N ASP A 351 -27.85 -45.24 -52.78
CA ASP A 351 -27.96 -46.58 -53.37
C ASP A 351 -29.37 -46.82 -53.94
N LYS A 352 -30.41 -46.32 -53.24
CA LYS A 352 -31.82 -46.44 -53.68
C LYS A 352 -32.12 -45.62 -54.93
N GLU A 353 -31.66 -44.38 -55.01
CA GLU A 353 -31.85 -43.56 -56.22
C GLU A 353 -30.98 -44.03 -57.39
N PHE A 354 -29.77 -44.52 -57.10
CA PHE A 354 -28.86 -45.06 -58.09
C PHE A 354 -29.42 -46.35 -58.73
N GLU A 355 -29.96 -47.29 -57.95
CA GLU A 355 -30.62 -48.49 -58.48
C GLU A 355 -31.88 -48.18 -59.29
N LYS A 356 -32.70 -47.20 -58.86
CA LYS A 356 -33.83 -46.69 -59.68
C LYS A 356 -33.33 -46.18 -61.03
N LEU A 357 -32.23 -45.44 -61.06
CA LEU A 357 -31.71 -44.87 -62.30
C LEU A 357 -31.05 -45.91 -63.21
N ILE A 358 -30.30 -46.88 -62.65
CA ILE A 358 -29.84 -48.08 -63.38
C ILE A 358 -31.03 -48.79 -64.01
N THR A 359 -32.09 -49.04 -63.25
CA THR A 359 -33.29 -49.75 -63.73
C THR A 359 -33.95 -48.98 -64.87
N ASN A 360 -34.09 -47.66 -64.76
CA ASN A 360 -34.63 -46.81 -65.82
C ASN A 360 -33.74 -46.77 -67.08
N HIS A 361 -32.42 -46.70 -66.94
CA HIS A 361 -31.50 -46.76 -68.08
C HIS A 361 -31.50 -48.14 -68.74
N LYS A 362 -31.49 -49.23 -67.95
CA LYS A 362 -31.61 -50.60 -68.44
C LYS A 362 -32.91 -50.80 -69.21
N ASN A 363 -34.05 -50.32 -68.71
CA ASN A 363 -35.34 -50.44 -69.39
C ASN A 363 -35.37 -49.70 -70.74
N LYS A 364 -34.77 -48.50 -70.84
CA LYS A 364 -34.62 -47.77 -72.11
C LYS A 364 -33.72 -48.52 -73.09
N LEU A 365 -32.56 -48.98 -72.61
CA LEU A 365 -31.58 -49.75 -73.38
C LEU A 365 -32.19 -51.07 -73.87
N ASP A 366 -32.91 -51.80 -73.02
CA ASP A 366 -33.62 -53.05 -73.36
C ASP A 366 -34.64 -52.80 -74.49
N GLY A 367 -35.35 -51.67 -74.46
CA GLY A 367 -36.27 -51.27 -75.51
C GLY A 367 -35.57 -51.06 -76.86
N VAL A 368 -34.45 -50.34 -76.88
CA VAL A 368 -33.65 -50.13 -78.11
C VAL A 368 -33.10 -51.47 -78.64
N TYR A 369 -32.54 -52.31 -77.77
CA TYR A 369 -32.00 -53.61 -78.15
C TYR A 369 -33.07 -54.56 -78.69
N ARG A 370 -34.24 -54.67 -78.02
CA ARG A 370 -35.37 -55.47 -78.50
C ARG A 370 -35.86 -54.99 -79.86
N ASN A 371 -35.94 -53.67 -80.08
CA ASN A 371 -36.34 -53.12 -81.37
C ASN A 371 -35.33 -53.45 -82.48
N LYS A 372 -34.02 -53.41 -82.20
CA LYS A 372 -32.97 -53.76 -83.18
C LYS A 372 -32.90 -55.26 -83.45
N LEU A 373 -33.07 -56.10 -82.43
CA LEU A 373 -33.22 -57.55 -82.59
C LEU A 373 -34.45 -57.89 -83.45
N ASN A 374 -35.58 -57.23 -83.20
CA ASN A 374 -36.80 -57.41 -83.98
C ASN A 374 -36.65 -56.97 -85.45
N SER A 375 -35.83 -55.95 -85.76
CA SER A 375 -35.53 -55.61 -87.16
C SER A 375 -34.66 -56.68 -87.82
N LEU A 376 -33.59 -57.13 -87.16
CA LEU A 376 -32.72 -58.20 -87.66
C LEU A 376 -33.48 -59.53 -87.87
N GLN A 377 -34.42 -59.85 -86.98
CA GLN A 377 -35.28 -61.04 -87.12
C GLN A 377 -36.22 -60.91 -88.32
N LYS A 378 -36.77 -59.71 -88.60
CA LYS A 378 -37.58 -59.47 -89.81
C LYS A 378 -36.74 -59.59 -91.08
N GLU A 379 -35.53 -59.00 -91.09
CA GLU A 379 -34.58 -59.12 -92.21
C GLU A 379 -34.19 -60.58 -92.48
N TYR A 380 -33.94 -61.38 -91.43
CA TYR A 380 -33.66 -62.82 -91.55
C TYR A 380 -34.88 -63.59 -92.08
N ASN A 381 -36.06 -63.42 -91.46
CA ASN A 381 -37.29 -64.11 -91.87
C ASN A 381 -37.66 -63.81 -93.33
N GLN A 382 -37.49 -62.56 -93.77
CA GLN A 382 -37.71 -62.18 -95.16
C GLN A 382 -36.76 -62.92 -96.11
N LYS A 383 -35.47 -63.04 -95.77
CA LYS A 383 -34.49 -63.75 -96.60
C LYS A 383 -34.69 -65.26 -96.63
N VAL A 384 -35.18 -65.85 -95.54
CA VAL A 384 -35.61 -67.27 -95.54
C VAL A 384 -36.80 -67.44 -96.49
N LEU A 385 -37.80 -66.55 -96.44
CA LEU A 385 -38.94 -66.57 -97.35
C LEU A 385 -38.53 -66.35 -98.83
N GLU A 386 -37.57 -65.46 -99.11
CA GLU A 386 -36.98 -65.28 -100.44
C GLU A 386 -36.30 -66.56 -100.94
N LEU A 387 -35.55 -67.27 -100.09
CA LEU A 387 -34.92 -68.55 -100.41
C LEU A 387 -35.94 -69.69 -100.58
N ASP A 388 -37.02 -69.73 -99.79
CA ASP A 388 -38.09 -70.72 -99.97
C ASP A 388 -38.91 -70.47 -101.23
N ASN A 389 -39.13 -69.21 -101.61
CA ASN A 389 -39.70 -68.87 -102.92
C ASN A 389 -38.77 -69.26 -104.08
N GLN A 390 -37.44 -69.10 -103.92
CA GLN A 390 -36.47 -69.63 -104.90
C GLN A 390 -36.52 -71.17 -104.96
N LYS A 391 -36.56 -71.87 -103.83
CA LYS A 391 -36.68 -73.34 -103.76
C LYS A 391 -37.98 -73.82 -104.43
N ASN A 392 -39.10 -73.15 -104.18
CA ASN A 392 -40.40 -73.47 -104.80
C ASN A 392 -40.41 -73.22 -106.32
N ASN A 393 -39.76 -72.17 -106.81
CA ASN A 393 -39.63 -71.92 -108.25
C ASN A 393 -38.68 -72.92 -108.93
N LEU A 394 -37.57 -73.28 -108.29
CA LEU A 394 -36.69 -74.36 -108.75
C LEU A 394 -37.43 -75.70 -108.78
N ASN A 395 -38.21 -76.02 -107.74
CA ASN A 395 -39.01 -77.24 -107.68
C ASN A 395 -40.04 -77.31 -108.81
N LYS A 396 -40.73 -76.20 -109.14
CA LYS A 396 -41.64 -76.15 -110.30
C LYS A 396 -40.93 -76.40 -111.63
N ASN A 397 -39.72 -75.86 -111.80
CA ASN A 397 -38.91 -76.11 -113.00
C ASN A 397 -38.47 -77.58 -113.08
N LEU A 398 -37.98 -78.14 -111.96
CA LEU A 398 -37.61 -79.56 -111.82
C LEU A 398 -38.82 -80.48 -112.04
N GLU A 399 -40.02 -80.10 -111.60
CA GLU A 399 -41.27 -80.85 -111.81
C GLU A 399 -41.72 -80.81 -113.28
N GLY A 400 -41.49 -79.69 -113.97
CA GLY A 400 -41.64 -79.58 -115.43
C GLY A 400 -40.64 -80.46 -116.19
N GLU A 401 -39.38 -80.52 -115.77
CA GLU A 401 -38.38 -81.42 -116.37
C GLU A 401 -38.63 -82.89 -116.05
N LYS A 402 -39.05 -83.21 -114.82
CA LYS A 402 -39.52 -84.55 -114.46
C LYS A 402 -40.70 -84.97 -115.33
N SER A 403 -41.67 -84.08 -115.56
CA SER A 403 -42.80 -84.34 -116.46
C SER A 403 -42.35 -84.60 -117.91
N ARG A 404 -41.29 -83.93 -118.38
CA ARG A 404 -40.65 -84.24 -119.68
C ARG A 404 -40.00 -85.63 -119.66
N LEU A 405 -39.24 -85.99 -118.62
CA LEU A 405 -38.64 -87.32 -118.47
C LEU A 405 -39.70 -88.43 -118.38
N GLU A 406 -40.78 -88.22 -117.64
CA GLU A 406 -41.91 -89.16 -117.54
C GLU A 406 -42.62 -89.34 -118.89
N SER A 407 -42.79 -88.26 -119.68
CA SER A 407 -43.33 -88.35 -121.04
C SER A 407 -42.39 -89.08 -122.01
N MET A 408 -41.06 -88.97 -121.83
CA MET A 408 -40.08 -89.78 -122.56
C MET A 408 -40.16 -91.25 -122.16
N LYS A 409 -40.31 -91.57 -120.86
CA LYS A 409 -40.55 -92.94 -120.37
C LYS A 409 -41.82 -93.54 -120.98
N GLU A 410 -42.92 -92.79 -121.00
CA GLU A 410 -44.15 -93.20 -121.66
C GLU A 410 -43.95 -93.44 -123.16
N GLY A 411 -43.27 -92.53 -123.86
CA GLY A 411 -42.95 -92.68 -125.29
C GLY A 411 -42.15 -93.95 -125.58
N LEU A 412 -41.11 -94.22 -124.79
CA LEU A 412 -40.29 -95.44 -124.88
C LEU A 412 -41.08 -96.70 -124.51
N LYS A 413 -41.99 -96.63 -123.54
CA LYS A 413 -42.89 -97.73 -123.16
C LYS A 413 -43.87 -98.05 -124.29
N LYS A 414 -44.48 -97.03 -124.90
CA LYS A 414 -45.40 -97.14 -126.05
C LYS A 414 -44.68 -97.70 -127.29
N ARG A 415 -43.48 -97.20 -127.62
CA ARG A 415 -42.60 -97.78 -128.66
C ARG A 415 -42.27 -99.25 -128.37
N SER A 416 -41.81 -99.56 -127.15
CA SER A 416 -41.44 -100.92 -126.74
C SER A 416 -42.60 -101.91 -126.76
N LEU A 417 -43.84 -101.47 -126.57
CA LEU A 417 -45.04 -102.29 -126.73
C LEU A 417 -45.41 -102.46 -128.21
N SER A 418 -45.32 -101.39 -129.02
CA SER A 418 -45.60 -101.45 -130.46
C SER A 418 -44.68 -102.38 -131.26
N LEU A 419 -43.50 -102.73 -130.71
CA LEU A 419 -42.57 -103.73 -131.27
C LEU A 419 -42.85 -105.17 -130.83
N LYS A 420 -43.62 -105.39 -129.75
CA LYS A 420 -44.06 -106.74 -129.36
C LYS A 420 -45.24 -107.24 -130.21
N ASN A 421 -46.00 -106.33 -130.82
CA ASN A 421 -47.23 -106.64 -131.55
C ASN A 421 -47.03 -106.56 -133.08
N LYS A 422 -45.84 -106.92 -133.57
CA LYS A 422 -45.50 -106.93 -135.01
C LYS A 422 -44.80 -108.23 -135.41
N GLU A 423 -45.60 -109.20 -135.84
CA GLU A 423 -45.15 -110.52 -136.29
C GLU A 423 -44.53 -110.50 -137.71
N ALA A 424 -44.54 -109.34 -138.38
CA ALA A 424 -44.01 -109.12 -139.73
C ALA A 424 -42.74 -108.22 -139.74
N LEU A 425 -41.75 -108.53 -138.88
CA LEU A 425 -40.43 -107.89 -138.88
C LEU A 425 -39.33 -108.95 -138.87
N SER A 426 -38.31 -108.77 -139.73
CA SER A 426 -37.13 -109.64 -139.75
C SER A 426 -36.37 -109.54 -138.42
N SER A 427 -35.78 -110.64 -137.96
CA SER A 427 -35.04 -110.71 -136.68
C SER A 427 -33.98 -109.62 -136.55
N LEU A 428 -33.20 -109.36 -137.61
CA LEU A 428 -32.20 -108.30 -137.70
C LEU A 428 -32.79 -106.87 -137.52
N GLN A 429 -34.01 -106.63 -138.00
CA GLN A 429 -34.70 -105.35 -137.83
C GLN A 429 -35.28 -105.22 -136.40
N LEU A 430 -35.73 -106.32 -135.82
CA LEU A 430 -36.21 -106.38 -134.44
C LEU A 430 -35.06 -106.16 -133.45
N GLU A 431 -33.92 -106.81 -133.64
CA GLU A 431 -32.71 -106.69 -132.82
C GLU A 431 -32.12 -105.27 -132.88
N SER A 432 -31.96 -104.69 -134.07
CA SER A 432 -31.45 -103.32 -134.21
C SER A 432 -32.38 -102.27 -133.58
N LEU A 433 -33.70 -102.45 -133.64
CA LEU A 433 -34.65 -101.58 -132.95
C LEU A 433 -34.68 -101.81 -131.43
N GLN A 434 -34.51 -103.05 -130.96
CA GLN A 434 -34.33 -103.34 -129.53
C GLN A 434 -33.05 -102.72 -128.97
N LYS A 435 -31.93 -102.84 -129.70
CA LYS A 435 -30.66 -102.19 -129.34
C LYS A 435 -30.81 -100.67 -129.25
N ARG A 436 -31.46 -100.05 -130.24
CA ARG A 436 -31.75 -98.60 -130.24
C ARG A 436 -32.63 -98.15 -129.06
N ILE A 437 -33.59 -98.97 -128.64
CA ILE A 437 -34.38 -98.72 -127.42
C ILE A 437 -33.55 -98.97 -126.14
N GLY A 438 -32.57 -99.88 -126.17
CA GLY A 438 -31.57 -100.03 -125.12
C GLY A 438 -30.75 -98.75 -124.95
N GLU A 439 -30.17 -98.25 -126.04
CA GLU A 439 -29.44 -96.99 -126.11
C GLU A 439 -30.30 -95.79 -125.63
N GLU A 440 -31.54 -95.65 -126.11
CA GLU A 440 -32.47 -94.62 -125.63
C GLU A 440 -32.79 -94.74 -124.13
N ARG A 441 -32.84 -95.96 -123.56
CA ARG A 441 -33.04 -96.21 -122.13
C ARG A 441 -31.79 -95.92 -121.30
N GLU A 442 -30.60 -96.17 -121.80
CA GLU A 442 -29.36 -95.82 -121.10
C GLU A 442 -29.13 -94.30 -121.11
N ILE A 443 -29.37 -93.64 -122.24
CA ILE A 443 -29.39 -92.16 -122.31
C ILE A 443 -30.40 -91.58 -121.32
N LEU A 444 -31.58 -92.20 -121.16
CA LEU A 444 -32.57 -91.78 -120.18
C LEU A 444 -32.09 -91.99 -118.73
N ARG A 445 -31.52 -93.16 -118.41
CA ARG A 445 -30.94 -93.45 -117.08
C ARG A 445 -29.84 -92.46 -116.71
N SER A 446 -28.94 -92.15 -117.64
CA SER A 446 -27.89 -91.14 -117.42
C SER A 446 -28.50 -89.77 -117.12
N LYS A 447 -29.53 -89.36 -117.88
CA LYS A 447 -30.26 -88.11 -117.62
C LYS A 447 -31.03 -88.10 -116.30
N GLU A 448 -31.57 -89.23 -115.85
CA GLU A 448 -32.18 -89.36 -114.52
C GLU A 448 -31.15 -89.23 -113.39
N ILE A 449 -29.94 -89.79 -113.57
CA ILE A 449 -28.81 -89.67 -112.63
C ILE A 449 -28.28 -88.22 -112.62
N GLU A 450 -28.12 -87.59 -113.78
CA GLU A 450 -27.75 -86.18 -113.93
C GLU A 450 -28.79 -85.27 -113.25
N PHE A 451 -30.09 -85.52 -113.47
CA PHE A 451 -31.18 -84.76 -112.89
C PHE A 451 -31.25 -84.86 -111.36
N GLU A 452 -31.18 -86.07 -110.79
CA GLU A 452 -31.18 -86.24 -109.33
C GLU A 452 -29.87 -85.71 -108.69
N SER A 453 -28.73 -85.80 -109.39
CA SER A 453 -27.49 -85.14 -108.96
C SER A 453 -27.63 -83.61 -108.96
N TYR A 454 -28.18 -83.03 -110.03
CA TYR A 454 -28.44 -81.59 -110.15
C TYR A 454 -29.41 -81.09 -109.08
N LYS A 455 -30.55 -81.78 -108.89
CA LYS A 455 -31.53 -81.52 -107.83
C LYS A 455 -30.89 -81.55 -106.44
N LYS A 456 -30.14 -82.61 -106.12
CA LYS A 456 -29.43 -82.74 -104.82
C LYS A 456 -28.41 -81.63 -104.60
N ASN A 457 -27.71 -81.19 -105.65
CA ASN A 457 -26.78 -80.06 -105.60
C ASN A 457 -27.51 -78.72 -105.43
N LEU A 458 -28.67 -78.51 -106.05
CA LEU A 458 -29.53 -77.34 -105.83
C LEU A 458 -30.09 -77.28 -104.41
N GLU A 459 -30.67 -78.39 -103.92
CA GLU A 459 -31.20 -78.50 -102.55
C GLU A 459 -30.11 -78.19 -101.53
N LYS A 460 -28.94 -78.82 -101.66
CA LYS A 460 -27.77 -78.52 -100.84
C LYS A 460 -27.35 -77.06 -100.94
N SER A 461 -27.31 -76.45 -102.14
CA SER A 461 -26.94 -75.05 -102.30
C SER A 461 -27.92 -74.09 -101.62
N VAL A 462 -29.23 -74.39 -101.61
CA VAL A 462 -30.23 -73.61 -100.86
C VAL A 462 -30.02 -73.77 -99.36
N ASP A 463 -29.78 -74.99 -98.87
CA ASP A 463 -29.67 -75.25 -97.44
C ASP A 463 -28.33 -74.74 -96.87
N ASP A 464 -27.22 -74.82 -97.64
CA ASP A 464 -25.93 -74.16 -97.35
C ASP A 464 -26.09 -72.62 -97.28
N ARG A 465 -26.91 -72.03 -98.17
CA ARG A 465 -27.24 -70.58 -98.13
C ARG A 465 -28.09 -70.23 -96.91
N LYS A 466 -29.10 -71.04 -96.54
CA LYS A 466 -29.89 -70.83 -95.32
C LYS A 466 -29.00 -70.85 -94.08
N LYS A 467 -28.12 -71.84 -93.98
CA LYS A 467 -27.14 -71.94 -92.89
C LYS A 467 -26.20 -70.73 -92.84
N ALA A 468 -25.66 -70.29 -93.98
CA ALA A 468 -24.80 -69.10 -94.02
C ALA A 468 -25.54 -67.81 -93.57
N TYR A 469 -26.84 -67.68 -93.83
CA TYR A 469 -27.65 -66.59 -93.29
C TYR A 469 -27.95 -66.72 -91.79
N GLU A 470 -28.15 -67.94 -91.29
CA GLU A 470 -28.32 -68.22 -89.86
C GLU A 470 -27.03 -67.94 -89.07
N ASP A 471 -25.88 -68.41 -89.54
CA ASP A 471 -24.57 -68.11 -88.95
C ASP A 471 -24.29 -66.60 -88.94
N LYS A 472 -24.63 -65.89 -90.04
CA LYS A 472 -24.53 -64.42 -90.12
C LYS A 472 -25.48 -63.71 -89.15
N PHE A 473 -26.72 -64.18 -89.00
CA PHE A 473 -27.66 -63.64 -88.03
C PHE A 473 -27.18 -63.86 -86.59
N ASN A 474 -26.69 -65.06 -86.27
CA ASN A 474 -26.14 -65.40 -84.96
C ASN A 474 -24.87 -64.60 -84.64
N LEU A 475 -24.01 -64.32 -85.63
CA LEU A 475 -22.85 -63.43 -85.46
C LEU A 475 -23.28 -61.97 -85.20
N LEU A 476 -24.20 -61.43 -86.00
CA LEU A 476 -24.72 -60.07 -85.81
C LEU A 476 -25.43 -59.90 -84.46
N LYS A 477 -26.21 -60.90 -84.05
CA LYS A 477 -26.84 -60.96 -82.72
C LYS A 477 -25.78 -60.91 -81.60
N LYS A 478 -24.73 -61.73 -81.67
CA LYS A 478 -23.61 -61.69 -80.70
C LYS A 478 -22.87 -60.34 -80.69
N GLN A 479 -22.73 -59.68 -81.84
CA GLN A 479 -22.13 -58.34 -81.94
C GLN A 479 -23.03 -57.25 -81.32
N GLU A 480 -24.33 -57.29 -81.55
CA GLU A 480 -25.27 -56.36 -80.90
C GLU A 480 -25.39 -56.66 -79.40
N GLU A 481 -25.35 -57.91 -78.95
CA GLU A 481 -25.29 -58.28 -77.52
C GLU A 481 -24.03 -57.76 -76.82
N SER A 482 -22.86 -57.74 -77.49
CA SER A 482 -21.62 -57.21 -76.90
C SER A 482 -21.60 -55.67 -76.90
N ARG A 483 -22.05 -55.04 -77.99
CA ARG A 483 -22.32 -53.58 -78.04
C ARG A 483 -23.28 -53.16 -76.93
N TYR A 484 -24.33 -53.95 -76.71
CA TYR A 484 -25.34 -53.73 -75.69
C TYR A 484 -24.76 -53.77 -74.27
N LYS A 485 -24.01 -54.84 -73.93
CA LYS A 485 -23.31 -54.98 -72.64
C LYS A 485 -22.32 -53.84 -72.42
N ASN A 486 -21.51 -53.50 -73.41
CA ASN A 486 -20.54 -52.40 -73.34
C ASN A 486 -21.22 -51.04 -73.13
N SER A 487 -22.35 -50.79 -73.79
CA SER A 487 -23.14 -49.56 -73.62
C SER A 487 -23.78 -49.47 -72.23
N ILE A 488 -24.26 -50.59 -71.66
CA ILE A 488 -24.70 -50.66 -70.26
C ILE A 488 -23.52 -50.34 -69.33
N GLU A 489 -22.35 -50.92 -69.53
CA GLU A 489 -21.19 -50.68 -68.65
C GLU A 489 -20.66 -49.25 -68.72
N GLN A 490 -20.57 -48.67 -69.91
CA GLN A 490 -20.21 -47.25 -70.08
C GLN A 490 -21.24 -46.35 -69.42
N SER A 491 -22.54 -46.62 -69.62
CA SER A 491 -23.62 -45.89 -68.94
C SER A 491 -23.52 -46.01 -67.43
N LYS A 492 -23.29 -47.22 -66.90
CA LYS A 492 -23.08 -47.46 -65.45
C LYS A 492 -21.87 -46.69 -64.91
N LYS A 493 -20.74 -46.67 -65.62
CA LYS A 493 -19.53 -45.92 -65.22
C LYS A 493 -19.78 -44.42 -65.18
N ILE A 494 -20.35 -43.84 -66.24
CA ILE A 494 -20.69 -42.41 -66.31
C ILE A 494 -21.73 -42.03 -65.24
N LEU A 495 -22.73 -42.88 -65.00
CA LEU A 495 -23.70 -42.67 -63.94
C LEU A 495 -23.06 -42.75 -62.54
N LEU A 496 -22.27 -43.79 -62.24
CA LEU A 496 -21.53 -43.92 -60.98
C LEU A 496 -20.66 -42.69 -60.70
N GLU A 497 -19.95 -42.19 -61.70
CA GLU A 497 -19.02 -41.06 -61.53
C GLU A 497 -19.76 -39.74 -61.31
N ASN A 498 -20.80 -39.45 -62.11
CA ASN A 498 -21.66 -38.29 -61.90
C ASN A 498 -22.39 -38.34 -60.55
N TYR A 499 -22.89 -39.50 -60.15
CA TYR A 499 -23.56 -39.69 -58.86
C TYR A 499 -22.58 -39.57 -57.69
N LYS A 500 -21.39 -40.19 -57.76
CA LYS A 500 -20.33 -40.08 -56.75
C LYS A 500 -19.88 -38.64 -56.55
N ASN A 501 -19.76 -37.86 -57.64
CA ASN A 501 -19.43 -36.44 -57.56
C ASN A 501 -20.57 -35.62 -56.93
N LYS A 502 -21.84 -35.88 -57.30
CA LYS A 502 -23.00 -35.23 -56.66
C LYS A 502 -23.10 -35.55 -55.17
N LEU A 503 -22.92 -36.82 -54.78
CA LEU A 503 -22.90 -37.25 -53.38
C LEU A 503 -21.77 -36.59 -52.60
N LYS A 504 -20.56 -36.53 -53.18
CA LYS A 504 -19.40 -35.87 -52.55
C LYS A 504 -19.67 -34.40 -52.26
N ASN A 505 -20.30 -33.68 -53.20
CA ASN A 505 -20.63 -32.26 -53.01
C ASN A 505 -21.72 -32.08 -51.94
N SER A 506 -22.81 -32.86 -52.01
CA SER A 506 -23.88 -32.86 -50.99
C SER A 506 -23.34 -33.17 -49.59
N LEU A 507 -22.37 -34.08 -49.49
CA LEU A 507 -21.68 -34.42 -48.24
C LEU A 507 -20.80 -33.30 -47.69
N ILE A 508 -20.20 -32.48 -48.55
CA ILE A 508 -19.43 -31.30 -48.13
C ILE A 508 -20.39 -30.21 -47.63
N GLU A 509 -21.47 -29.96 -48.38
CA GLU A 509 -22.50 -28.98 -48.02
C GLU A 509 -23.18 -29.32 -46.67
N GLU A 510 -23.58 -30.58 -46.45
CA GLU A 510 -24.13 -31.01 -45.16
C GLU A 510 -23.08 -31.03 -44.03
N GLU A 511 -21.83 -31.41 -44.32
CA GLU A 511 -20.76 -31.40 -43.31
C GLU A 511 -20.44 -29.96 -42.85
N ASP A 512 -20.45 -28.97 -43.75
CA ASP A 512 -20.28 -27.55 -43.40
C ASP A 512 -21.48 -26.98 -42.64
N ILE A 513 -22.71 -27.35 -43.02
CA ILE A 513 -23.93 -26.97 -42.27
C ILE A 513 -23.94 -27.58 -40.86
N LEU A 514 -23.52 -28.84 -40.71
CA LEU A 514 -23.33 -29.46 -39.39
C LEU A 514 -22.27 -28.73 -38.59
N ARG A 515 -21.08 -28.49 -39.15
CA ARG A 515 -19.97 -27.78 -38.50
C ARG A 515 -20.42 -26.42 -37.96
N GLN A 516 -21.15 -25.63 -38.77
CA GLN A 516 -21.69 -24.34 -38.34
C GLN A 516 -22.71 -24.48 -37.21
N LYS A 517 -23.65 -25.42 -37.29
CA LYS A 517 -24.65 -25.66 -36.23
C LYS A 517 -23.99 -26.10 -34.92
N LEU A 518 -23.15 -27.14 -34.96
CA LEU A 518 -22.39 -27.65 -33.83
C LEU A 518 -21.52 -26.56 -33.19
N GLN A 519 -20.83 -25.74 -33.99
CA GLN A 519 -20.01 -24.63 -33.49
C GLN A 519 -20.88 -23.51 -32.86
N SER A 520 -22.08 -23.26 -33.38
CA SER A 520 -23.02 -22.29 -32.79
C SER A 520 -23.57 -22.77 -31.43
N GLU A 521 -24.00 -24.03 -31.32
CA GLU A 521 -24.43 -24.64 -30.06
C GLU A 521 -23.28 -24.73 -29.04
N PHE A 522 -22.07 -25.08 -29.51
CA PHE A 522 -20.86 -25.11 -28.69
C PHE A 522 -20.56 -23.74 -28.09
N ASN A 523 -20.58 -22.68 -28.90
CA ASN A 523 -20.36 -21.32 -28.41
C ASN A 523 -21.40 -20.92 -27.35
N GLN A 524 -22.67 -21.30 -27.54
CA GLN A 524 -23.72 -21.08 -26.54
C GLN A 524 -23.45 -21.87 -25.24
N LYS A 525 -23.24 -23.20 -25.32
CA LYS A 525 -22.96 -24.09 -24.17
C LYS A 525 -21.73 -23.63 -23.39
N LEU A 526 -20.62 -23.34 -24.08
CA LEU A 526 -19.39 -22.83 -23.50
C LEU A 526 -19.59 -21.47 -22.82
N SER A 527 -20.35 -20.55 -23.44
CA SER A 527 -20.62 -19.24 -22.82
C SER A 527 -21.45 -19.37 -21.53
N ALA A 528 -22.45 -20.26 -21.51
CA ALA A 528 -23.26 -20.55 -20.33
C ALA A 528 -22.44 -21.20 -19.20
N GLU A 529 -21.53 -22.14 -19.52
CA GLU A 529 -20.69 -22.79 -18.50
C GLU A 529 -19.61 -21.85 -17.94
N ILE A 530 -19.03 -20.98 -18.78
CA ILE A 530 -18.17 -19.87 -18.34
C ILE A 530 -18.95 -18.90 -17.43
N GLU A 531 -20.22 -18.61 -17.72
CA GLU A 531 -21.05 -17.79 -16.84
C GLU A 531 -21.40 -18.50 -15.51
N GLN A 532 -21.67 -19.81 -15.52
CA GLN A 532 -21.83 -20.59 -14.29
C GLN A 532 -20.55 -20.58 -13.42
N GLN A 533 -19.37 -20.79 -14.03
CA GLN A 533 -18.06 -20.64 -13.37
C GLN A 533 -17.91 -19.24 -12.76
N ARG A 534 -18.12 -18.18 -13.54
CA ARG A 534 -18.06 -16.78 -13.08
C ARG A 534 -19.02 -16.51 -11.91
N ASN A 535 -20.22 -17.07 -11.94
CA ASN A 535 -21.22 -16.91 -10.88
C ASN A 535 -20.88 -17.73 -9.62
N LEU A 536 -20.24 -18.89 -9.75
CA LEU A 536 -19.66 -19.62 -8.61
C LEU A 536 -18.49 -18.85 -7.98
N SER A 537 -17.55 -18.35 -8.78
CA SER A 537 -16.45 -17.50 -8.28
C SER A 537 -16.97 -16.21 -7.62
N ARG A 538 -17.98 -15.54 -8.19
CA ARG A 538 -18.67 -14.40 -7.56
C ARG A 538 -19.26 -14.77 -6.20
N ARG A 539 -19.93 -15.93 -6.08
CA ARG A 539 -20.49 -16.42 -4.80
C ARG A 539 -19.40 -16.70 -3.76
N GLN A 540 -18.29 -17.34 -4.14
CA GLN A 540 -17.15 -17.57 -3.26
C GLN A 540 -16.50 -16.25 -2.81
N LEU A 541 -16.28 -15.31 -3.72
CA LEU A 541 -15.71 -14.00 -3.40
C LEU A 541 -16.64 -13.21 -2.46
N LEU A 542 -17.97 -13.32 -2.62
CA LEU A 542 -18.95 -12.74 -1.70
C LEU A 542 -18.94 -13.42 -0.30
N GLN A 543 -18.74 -14.74 -0.23
CA GLN A 543 -18.59 -15.46 1.03
C GLN A 543 -17.30 -15.07 1.76
N ASN A 544 -16.17 -15.02 1.05
CA ASN A 544 -14.88 -14.58 1.58
C ASN A 544 -14.94 -13.12 2.05
N LYS A 545 -15.63 -12.25 1.29
CA LYS A 545 -15.91 -10.86 1.70
C LYS A 545 -16.71 -10.82 3.01
N LYS A 546 -17.78 -11.61 3.15
CA LYS A 546 -18.57 -11.68 4.40
C LYS A 546 -17.77 -12.21 5.59
N GLN A 547 -16.83 -13.13 5.38
CA GLN A 547 -15.90 -13.60 6.43
C GLN A 547 -14.90 -12.52 6.83
N LEU A 548 -14.35 -11.78 5.86
CA LEU A 548 -13.51 -10.61 6.10
C LEU A 548 -14.27 -9.50 6.84
N GLU A 549 -15.53 -9.23 6.48
CA GLU A 549 -16.39 -8.25 7.16
C GLU A 549 -16.70 -8.66 8.61
N LYS A 550 -16.97 -9.95 8.87
CA LYS A 550 -17.12 -10.48 10.24
C LYS A 550 -15.86 -10.29 11.07
N THR A 551 -14.71 -10.73 10.57
CA THR A 551 -13.41 -10.60 11.28
C THR A 551 -12.97 -9.14 11.44
N LEU A 552 -13.33 -8.24 10.51
CA LEU A 552 -13.19 -6.79 10.68
C LEU A 552 -14.09 -6.25 11.79
N HIS A 553 -15.33 -6.74 11.89
CA HIS A 553 -16.26 -6.34 12.94
C HIS A 553 -15.81 -6.84 14.32
N GLU A 554 -15.42 -8.12 14.44
CA GLU A 554 -14.84 -8.73 15.63
C GLU A 554 -13.58 -7.97 16.10
N THR A 555 -12.64 -7.70 15.19
CA THR A 555 -11.42 -6.93 15.54
C THR A 555 -11.70 -5.46 15.89
N LYS A 556 -12.75 -4.85 15.31
CA LYS A 556 -13.21 -3.50 15.68
C LYS A 556 -13.88 -3.48 17.05
N ASN A 557 -14.66 -4.51 17.40
CA ASN A 557 -15.28 -4.65 18.70
C ASN A 557 -14.22 -4.92 19.78
N ASN A 558 -13.26 -5.84 19.53
CA ASN A 558 -12.10 -6.07 20.39
C ASN A 558 -11.25 -4.80 20.60
N LEU A 559 -11.10 -3.96 19.57
CA LEU A 559 -10.45 -2.65 19.69
C LEU A 559 -11.25 -1.71 20.60
N HIS A 560 -12.57 -1.67 20.46
CA HIS A 560 -13.42 -0.81 21.29
C HIS A 560 -13.48 -1.26 22.76
N GLU A 561 -13.45 -2.57 23.01
CA GLU A 561 -13.25 -3.12 24.36
C GLU A 561 -11.88 -2.73 24.94
N LYS A 562 -10.81 -2.73 24.12
CA LYS A 562 -9.49 -2.24 24.55
C LYS A 562 -9.47 -0.74 24.81
N GLU A 563 -10.15 0.07 24.00
CA GLU A 563 -10.35 1.50 24.27
C GLU A 563 -11.09 1.73 25.58
N LYS A 564 -12.09 0.91 25.88
CA LYS A 564 -12.83 0.94 27.16
C LYS A 564 -11.94 0.52 28.33
N GLU A 565 -11.22 -0.61 28.24
CA GLU A 565 -10.24 -1.03 29.26
C GLU A 565 -9.16 0.04 29.52
N ILE A 566 -8.72 0.76 28.49
CA ILE A 566 -7.79 1.90 28.60
C ILE A 566 -8.44 3.10 29.28
N LYS A 567 -9.69 3.45 28.95
CA LYS A 567 -10.45 4.51 29.66
C LYS A 567 -10.66 4.16 31.13
N ASP A 568 -11.07 2.94 31.43
CA ASP A 568 -11.34 2.48 32.79
C ASP A 568 -10.05 2.43 33.62
N ARG A 569 -8.92 1.97 33.04
CA ARG A 569 -7.59 2.08 33.67
C ARG A 569 -7.16 3.53 33.88
N LYS A 570 -7.40 4.42 32.91
CA LYS A 570 -7.08 5.84 33.05
C LYS A 570 -7.87 6.47 34.19
N LEU A 571 -9.17 6.18 34.29
CA LEU A 571 -10.03 6.63 35.39
C LEU A 571 -9.58 6.06 36.76
N GLN A 572 -9.14 4.80 36.82
CA GLN A 572 -8.56 4.20 38.03
C GLN A 572 -7.22 4.86 38.43
N LEU A 573 -6.39 5.23 37.46
CA LEU A 573 -5.12 5.95 37.69
C LEU A 573 -5.37 7.40 38.13
N GLU A 574 -6.35 8.08 37.54
CA GLU A 574 -6.76 9.43 37.94
C GLU A 574 -7.33 9.42 39.37
N LYS A 575 -8.20 8.46 39.72
CA LYS A 575 -8.67 8.28 41.11
C LYS A 575 -7.52 7.99 42.09
N LYS A 576 -6.57 7.12 41.74
CA LYS A 576 -5.39 6.86 42.59
C LYS A 576 -4.50 8.09 42.75
N TYR A 577 -4.34 8.88 41.69
CA TYR A 577 -3.60 10.14 41.74
C TYR A 577 -4.32 11.19 42.60
N GLU A 578 -5.65 11.27 42.53
CA GLU A 578 -6.46 12.12 43.42
C GLU A 578 -6.42 11.65 44.88
N GLU A 579 -6.44 10.35 45.14
CA GLU A 579 -6.21 9.79 46.48
C GLU A 579 -4.80 10.13 47.00
N GLU A 580 -3.75 9.94 46.21
CA GLU A 580 -2.38 10.27 46.61
C GLU A 580 -2.21 11.78 46.80
N ARG A 581 -2.78 12.61 45.92
CA ARG A 581 -2.81 14.07 46.07
C ARG A 581 -3.59 14.49 47.32
N SER A 582 -4.68 13.82 47.66
CA SER A 582 -5.43 14.03 48.91
C SER A 582 -4.63 13.59 50.15
N LYS A 583 -3.92 12.46 50.10
CA LYS A 583 -3.01 12.00 51.17
C LYS A 583 -1.82 12.96 51.35
N ILE A 584 -1.26 13.48 50.25
CA ILE A 584 -0.22 14.52 50.25
C ILE A 584 -0.75 15.83 50.83
N ASN A 585 -1.94 16.29 50.41
CA ASN A 585 -2.58 17.49 50.96
C ASN A 585 -2.92 17.32 52.45
N LEU A 586 -3.36 16.14 52.89
CA LEU A 586 -3.60 15.83 54.30
C LEU A 586 -2.31 15.81 55.11
N ASN A 587 -1.21 15.29 54.57
CA ASN A 587 0.10 15.38 55.21
C ASN A 587 0.62 16.83 55.23
N PHE A 588 0.43 17.64 54.18
CA PHE A 588 0.74 19.07 54.21
C PHE A 588 -0.13 19.83 55.22
N LEU A 589 -1.40 19.46 55.39
CA LEU A 589 -2.29 20.03 56.41
C LEU A 589 -1.94 19.59 57.83
N LYS A 590 -1.43 18.36 58.02
CA LYS A 590 -0.83 17.93 59.29
C LYS A 590 0.45 18.70 59.56
N ILE A 591 1.47 18.59 58.72
CA ILE A 591 2.74 19.31 58.83
C ILE A 591 2.52 20.81 59.06
N ARG A 592 1.54 21.42 58.37
CA ARG A 592 1.16 22.81 58.61
C ARG A 592 0.50 23.03 59.97
N LYS A 593 -0.44 22.21 60.41
CA LYS A 593 -1.02 22.31 61.77
C LYS A 593 0.04 22.09 62.86
N ASP A 594 0.92 21.12 62.67
CA ASP A 594 2.00 20.76 63.58
C ASP A 594 3.04 21.91 63.67
N TYR A 595 3.33 22.57 62.54
CA TYR A 595 4.18 23.76 62.46
C TYR A 595 3.49 25.03 62.98
N ASP A 596 2.19 25.21 62.72
CA ASP A 596 1.37 26.30 63.25
C ASP A 596 1.18 26.14 64.78
N SER A 597 1.16 24.91 65.32
CA SER A 597 1.25 24.65 66.77
C SER A 597 2.65 24.90 67.30
N GLU A 598 3.73 24.41 66.66
CA GLU A 598 5.10 24.77 67.06
C GLU A 598 5.30 26.29 67.10
N LEU A 599 4.77 27.03 66.12
CA LEU A 599 4.83 28.49 66.09
C LEU A 599 3.99 29.12 67.21
N LYS A 600 2.84 28.54 67.55
CA LYS A 600 2.00 29.01 68.67
C LYS A 600 2.66 28.74 70.02
N ASP A 601 3.27 27.58 70.20
CA ASP A 601 3.97 27.17 71.41
C ASP A 601 5.25 28.00 71.57
N LYS A 602 6.04 28.20 70.50
CA LYS A 602 7.19 29.13 70.49
C LYS A 602 6.77 30.58 70.69
N LYS A 603 5.59 31.01 70.20
CA LYS A 603 5.05 32.34 70.49
C LYS A 603 4.70 32.46 71.97
N GLN A 604 4.06 31.46 72.58
CA GLN A 604 3.80 31.44 74.02
C GLN A 604 5.09 31.36 74.85
N GLU A 605 6.11 30.63 74.40
CA GLU A 605 7.43 30.58 75.04
C GLU A 605 8.14 31.95 74.97
N LEU A 606 8.04 32.65 73.83
CA LEU A 606 8.55 34.01 73.68
C LEU A 606 7.73 35.03 74.48
N GLU A 607 6.40 34.88 74.58
CA GLU A 607 5.54 35.73 75.42
C GLU A 607 5.83 35.52 76.91
N ARG A 608 6.08 34.28 77.36
CA ARG A 608 6.59 33.99 78.71
C ARG A 608 7.96 34.62 78.94
N LYS A 609 8.91 34.44 78.03
CA LYS A 609 10.25 35.04 78.11
C LYS A 609 10.23 36.57 78.08
N ILE A 610 9.29 37.18 77.36
CA ILE A 610 9.09 38.64 77.39
C ILE A 610 8.53 39.09 78.74
N GLY A 611 7.61 38.33 79.35
CA GLY A 611 7.16 38.57 80.73
C GLY A 611 8.27 38.40 81.77
N GLU A 612 9.04 37.32 81.67
CA GLU A 612 10.22 37.03 82.52
C GLU A 612 11.28 38.14 82.41
N LEU A 613 11.61 38.58 81.19
CA LEU A 613 12.55 39.68 80.94
C LEU A 613 11.99 41.04 81.38
N SER A 614 10.67 41.25 81.31
CA SER A 614 10.03 42.46 81.85
C SER A 614 10.21 42.54 83.37
N ASN A 615 9.94 41.43 84.06
CA ASN A 615 10.09 41.33 85.52
C ASN A 615 11.57 41.43 85.95
N GLN A 616 12.48 40.81 85.20
CA GLN A 616 13.93 40.93 85.46
C GLN A 616 14.44 42.36 85.25
N LYS A 617 13.95 43.09 84.25
CA LYS A 617 14.36 44.48 83.98
C LYS A 617 14.01 45.42 85.14
N GLU A 618 12.89 45.16 85.84
CA GLU A 618 12.47 45.93 87.00
C GLU A 618 13.22 45.54 88.29
N SER A 619 13.71 44.29 88.39
CA SER A 619 14.63 43.82 89.46
C SER A 619 16.03 44.44 89.31
N TYR A 620 16.65 44.30 88.13
CA TYR A 620 18.02 44.78 87.88
C TYR A 620 18.18 46.30 88.02
N SER A 621 17.09 47.07 87.89
CA SER A 621 17.09 48.52 88.12
C SER A 621 17.21 48.91 89.61
N LYS A 622 17.19 47.96 90.56
CA LYS A 622 17.29 48.22 92.00
C LYS A 622 18.53 47.60 92.65
N GLU A 623 19.02 46.46 92.17
CA GLU A 623 20.24 45.82 92.71
C GLU A 623 21.54 46.55 92.29
N MET A 624 21.54 47.19 91.11
CA MET A 624 22.70 47.93 90.57
C MET A 624 23.11 49.18 91.40
N GLU A 625 22.29 49.60 92.35
CA GLU A 625 22.59 50.70 93.27
C GLU A 625 23.41 50.24 94.48
N GLN A 626 23.24 48.99 94.93
CA GLN A 626 23.82 48.47 96.19
C GLN A 626 25.15 47.71 96.00
N GLN A 627 25.48 47.23 94.80
CA GLN A 627 26.77 46.56 94.56
C GLN A 627 27.97 47.51 94.37
N LYS A 628 27.77 48.83 94.46
CA LYS A 628 28.83 49.84 94.25
C LYS A 628 29.86 49.94 95.39
N GLU A 629 29.54 49.47 96.60
CA GLU A 629 30.42 49.65 97.78
C GLU A 629 31.35 48.46 98.10
N SER A 630 31.05 47.23 97.65
CA SER A 630 31.82 46.03 98.02
C SER A 630 33.08 45.82 97.18
N TYR A 631 33.01 46.03 95.87
CA TYR A 631 34.09 45.67 94.93
C TYR A 631 35.36 46.53 95.01
N SER A 632 35.34 47.64 95.77
CA SER A 632 36.48 48.55 95.90
C SER A 632 37.61 48.03 96.81
N LYS A 633 37.49 46.85 97.43
CA LYS A 633 38.45 46.35 98.45
C LYS A 633 39.23 45.07 98.08
N GLU A 634 38.85 44.33 97.05
CA GLU A 634 39.55 43.07 96.68
C GLU A 634 40.54 43.21 95.51
N MET A 635 40.34 44.19 94.62
CA MET A 635 41.03 44.28 93.32
C MET A 635 42.48 44.79 93.35
N GLU A 636 43.02 45.11 94.54
CA GLU A 636 44.36 45.70 94.70
C GLU A 636 45.43 44.64 95.09
N GLN A 637 45.08 43.61 95.87
CA GLN A 637 46.05 42.59 96.32
C GLN A 637 46.37 41.52 95.25
N GLN A 638 45.48 41.29 94.27
CA GLN A 638 45.68 40.21 93.29
C GLN A 638 46.66 40.55 92.15
N LYS A 639 46.90 41.83 91.84
CA LYS A 639 47.59 42.24 90.60
C LYS A 639 49.10 41.95 90.60
N GLU A 640 49.77 41.98 91.75
CA GLU A 640 51.21 41.66 91.84
C GLU A 640 51.52 40.16 91.75
N SER A 641 50.55 39.30 92.08
CA SER A 641 50.69 37.84 91.99
C SER A 641 50.80 37.37 90.53
N TYR A 642 49.82 37.76 89.69
CA TYR A 642 49.70 37.24 88.33
C TYR A 642 50.86 37.63 87.40
N SER A 643 51.54 38.76 87.65
CA SER A 643 52.67 39.19 86.81
C SER A 643 53.87 38.23 86.86
N LYS A 644 54.05 37.47 87.95
CA LYS A 644 55.13 36.46 88.07
C LYS A 644 54.67 35.09 87.57
N GLU A 645 53.40 34.75 87.76
CA GLU A 645 52.87 33.44 87.41
C GLU A 645 52.74 33.20 85.88
N ILE A 646 52.38 34.25 85.13
CA ILE A 646 52.16 34.18 83.67
C ILE A 646 53.44 33.81 82.90
N LYS A 647 54.63 34.20 83.41
CA LYS A 647 55.91 33.91 82.74
C LYS A 647 56.22 32.41 82.74
N ASN A 648 56.00 31.73 83.86
CA ASN A 648 56.31 30.31 84.03
C ASN A 648 55.23 29.39 83.42
N LYS A 649 53.96 29.83 83.36
CA LYS A 649 52.88 29.06 82.71
C LYS A 649 53.04 28.91 81.20
N LYS A 650 53.83 29.76 80.55
CA LYS A 650 54.00 29.76 79.08
C LYS A 650 54.82 28.56 78.58
N GLU A 651 56.00 28.31 79.16
CA GLU A 651 56.86 27.18 78.77
C GLU A 651 56.22 25.79 79.05
N LEU A 652 55.34 25.71 80.06
CA LEU A 652 54.57 24.50 80.35
C LEU A 652 53.44 24.24 79.34
N LEU A 653 52.99 25.26 78.62
CA LEU A 653 51.92 25.19 77.63
C LEU A 653 52.43 24.63 76.30
N ASP A 654 53.60 25.07 75.85
CA ASP A 654 54.20 24.63 74.58
C ASP A 654 54.52 23.13 74.60
N LYS A 655 55.09 22.62 75.71
CA LYS A 655 55.28 21.16 75.94
C LYS A 655 53.95 20.37 76.03
N LYS A 656 52.82 21.00 76.34
CA LYS A 656 51.49 20.36 76.38
C LYS A 656 50.76 20.41 75.02
N LEU A 657 51.12 21.32 74.13
CA LEU A 657 50.54 21.42 72.79
C LEU A 657 51.09 20.33 71.86
N GLU A 658 52.39 20.04 71.92
CA GLU A 658 53.01 19.01 71.07
C GLU A 658 52.43 17.61 71.33
N ASN A 659 52.34 17.20 72.61
CA ASN A 659 51.70 15.95 73.03
C ASN A 659 50.21 15.87 72.65
N LYS A 660 49.54 17.01 72.43
CA LYS A 660 48.13 17.06 71.99
C LYS A 660 47.97 16.83 70.49
N LYS A 661 48.93 17.23 69.66
CA LYS A 661 48.94 16.95 68.21
C LYS A 661 48.97 15.44 67.95
N GLU A 662 49.91 14.72 68.58
CA GLU A 662 50.00 13.26 68.42
C GLU A 662 48.71 12.52 68.84
N SER A 663 48.04 13.00 69.90
CA SER A 663 46.78 12.43 70.37
C SER A 663 45.64 12.60 69.34
N LEU A 664 45.68 13.67 68.54
CA LEU A 664 44.68 13.96 67.51
C LEU A 664 44.96 13.15 66.23
N ASP A 665 46.20 13.05 65.76
CA ASP A 665 46.55 12.25 64.57
C ASP A 665 46.20 10.76 64.74
N LYS A 666 46.42 10.22 65.94
CA LYS A 666 46.02 8.84 66.31
C LYS A 666 44.47 8.68 66.32
N LYS A 667 43.70 9.75 66.54
CA LYS A 667 42.22 9.75 66.50
C LYS A 667 41.63 10.02 65.10
N PHE A 668 42.29 10.81 64.26
CA PHE A 668 41.84 11.01 62.88
C PHE A 668 42.01 9.72 62.05
N LYS A 669 43.15 9.03 62.19
CA LYS A 669 43.42 7.77 61.46
C LYS A 669 42.40 6.67 61.76
N SER A 670 41.95 6.53 63.01
CA SER A 670 40.91 5.53 63.37
C SER A 670 39.50 5.94 62.92
N LYS A 671 39.18 7.25 62.87
CA LYS A 671 37.89 7.76 62.39
C LYS A 671 37.71 7.53 60.89
N ASP A 672 38.76 7.76 60.10
CA ASP A 672 38.77 7.50 58.65
C ASP A 672 38.66 6.00 58.34
N GLU A 673 39.36 5.14 59.09
CA GLU A 673 39.17 3.70 59.02
C GLU A 673 37.72 3.30 59.30
N LEU A 674 37.09 3.87 60.33
CA LEU A 674 35.70 3.57 60.68
C LEU A 674 34.74 3.99 59.55
N GLN A 675 34.96 5.16 58.95
CA GLN A 675 34.15 5.63 57.82
C GLN A 675 34.34 4.76 56.56
N ARG A 676 35.56 4.33 56.24
CA ARG A 676 35.83 3.36 55.16
C ARG A 676 35.18 2.00 55.43
N LYS A 677 35.20 1.52 56.68
CA LYS A 677 34.53 0.28 57.12
C LYS A 677 32.99 0.40 57.09
N VAL A 678 32.42 1.59 57.28
CA VAL A 678 30.97 1.85 57.11
C VAL A 678 30.57 1.99 55.65
N LEU A 679 31.35 2.69 54.81
CA LEU A 679 31.10 2.83 53.37
C LEU A 679 31.12 1.46 52.67
N THR A 680 32.19 0.68 52.86
CA THR A 680 32.30 -0.67 52.27
C THR A 680 31.22 -1.65 52.75
N ARG A 681 30.68 -1.48 53.97
CA ARG A 681 29.49 -2.22 54.44
C ARG A 681 28.22 -1.77 53.72
N LYS A 682 28.02 -0.46 53.49
CA LYS A 682 26.88 0.07 52.72
C LYS A 682 26.93 -0.33 51.25
N GLU A 683 28.09 -0.30 50.62
CA GLU A 683 28.30 -0.76 49.24
C GLU A 683 28.03 -2.26 49.11
N LYS A 684 28.58 -3.09 50.00
CA LYS A 684 28.28 -4.54 50.00
C LYS A 684 26.78 -4.81 50.18
N ALA A 685 26.10 -4.11 51.09
CA ALA A 685 24.65 -4.23 51.26
C ALA A 685 23.85 -3.74 50.03
N PHE A 686 24.33 -2.70 49.33
CA PHE A 686 23.72 -2.23 48.08
C PHE A 686 23.87 -3.26 46.95
N ILE A 687 25.10 -3.74 46.71
CA ILE A 687 25.42 -4.77 45.72
C ILE A 687 24.65 -6.07 46.02
N GLU A 688 24.47 -6.44 47.29
CA GLU A 688 23.67 -7.61 47.65
C GLU A 688 22.16 -7.39 47.42
N LYS A 689 21.64 -6.20 47.73
CA LYS A 689 20.25 -5.81 47.42
C LYS A 689 19.99 -5.81 45.91
N GLU A 690 20.94 -5.34 45.12
CA GLU A 690 20.93 -5.38 43.65
C GLU A 690 20.98 -6.81 43.12
N LYS A 691 21.89 -7.67 43.61
CA LYS A 691 21.94 -9.10 43.28
C LYS A 691 20.62 -9.81 43.62
N ARG A 692 20.01 -9.53 44.79
CA ARG A 692 18.69 -10.03 45.18
C ARG A 692 17.57 -9.52 44.27
N MET A 693 17.66 -8.29 43.76
CA MET A 693 16.69 -7.72 42.81
C MET A 693 16.81 -8.35 41.42
N ASN A 694 18.03 -8.46 40.89
CA ASN A 694 18.32 -9.11 39.61
C ASN A 694 17.97 -10.61 39.63
N LEU A 695 18.17 -11.31 40.76
CA LEU A 695 17.72 -12.69 40.93
C LEU A 695 16.19 -12.82 40.93
N LYS A 696 15.46 -11.86 41.53
CA LYS A 696 13.99 -11.81 41.43
C LYS A 696 13.54 -11.58 39.98
N LEU A 697 14.15 -10.62 39.28
CA LEU A 697 13.84 -10.30 37.88
C LEU A 697 14.10 -11.50 36.96
N ARG A 698 15.20 -12.22 37.16
CA ARG A 698 15.54 -13.45 36.41
C ARG A 698 14.50 -14.55 36.63
N LYS A 699 14.13 -14.83 37.89
CA LYS A 699 13.07 -15.79 38.25
C LYS A 699 11.68 -15.37 37.76
N GLU A 700 11.40 -14.07 37.63
CA GLU A 700 10.15 -13.60 37.03
C GLU A 700 10.15 -13.79 35.51
N ASN A 701 11.27 -13.52 34.83
CA ASN A 701 11.40 -13.78 33.40
C ASN A 701 11.34 -15.28 33.06
N GLU A 702 11.95 -16.14 33.86
CA GLU A 702 11.81 -17.62 33.77
C GLU A 702 10.33 -18.04 33.93
N ARG A 703 9.61 -17.47 34.90
CA ARG A 703 8.15 -17.70 35.05
C ARG A 703 7.36 -17.22 33.83
N ARG A 704 7.67 -16.03 33.28
CA ARG A 704 7.03 -15.49 32.07
C ARG A 704 7.31 -16.38 30.85
N GLN A 705 8.53 -16.87 30.68
CA GLN A 705 8.88 -17.83 29.61
C GLN A 705 8.12 -19.15 29.77
N ASN A 706 8.08 -19.74 30.98
CA ASN A 706 7.35 -20.99 31.23
C ASN A 706 5.82 -20.83 31.01
N ILE A 707 5.25 -19.67 31.31
CA ILE A 707 3.84 -19.36 31.01
C ILE A 707 3.61 -19.22 29.49
N LEU A 708 4.51 -18.55 28.77
CA LEU A 708 4.44 -18.43 27.31
C LEU A 708 4.60 -19.79 26.63
N GLN A 709 5.53 -20.63 27.09
CA GLN A 709 5.75 -21.97 26.56
C GLN A 709 4.52 -22.85 26.75
N ARG A 710 3.97 -22.95 27.98
CA ARG A 710 2.72 -23.70 28.24
C ARG A 710 1.53 -23.17 27.43
N ARG A 711 1.45 -21.86 27.20
CA ARG A 711 0.42 -21.27 26.35
C ARG A 711 0.60 -21.65 24.87
N ASN A 712 1.84 -21.72 24.38
CA ASN A 712 2.13 -22.15 23.01
C ASN A 712 1.85 -23.65 22.84
N GLU A 713 2.22 -24.49 23.82
CA GLU A 713 1.91 -25.93 23.86
C GLU A 713 0.39 -26.18 23.87
N SER A 714 -0.35 -25.43 24.68
CA SER A 714 -1.83 -25.45 24.70
C SER A 714 -2.44 -25.03 23.36
N MET A 715 -1.97 -23.94 22.74
CA MET A 715 -2.44 -23.54 21.41
C MET A 715 -2.09 -24.56 20.33
N LEU A 716 -0.94 -25.24 20.44
CA LEU A 716 -0.55 -26.31 19.51
C LEU A 716 -1.50 -27.51 19.63
N ALA A 717 -1.86 -27.91 20.85
CA ALA A 717 -2.84 -28.96 21.10
C ALA A 717 -4.24 -28.61 20.57
N ASP A 718 -4.71 -27.38 20.80
CA ASP A 718 -5.99 -26.88 20.25
C ASP A 718 -5.99 -26.86 18.71
N LEU A 719 -4.88 -26.46 18.09
CA LEU A 719 -4.72 -26.48 16.63
C LEU A 719 -4.68 -27.91 16.08
N GLN A 720 -4.01 -28.85 16.76
CA GLN A 720 -4.02 -30.26 16.38
C GLN A 720 -5.42 -30.90 16.54
N LYS A 721 -6.17 -30.53 17.58
CA LYS A 721 -7.56 -30.96 17.77
C LYS A 721 -8.44 -30.43 16.64
N ARG A 722 -8.43 -29.11 16.41
CA ARG A 722 -9.18 -28.48 15.30
C ARG A 722 -8.82 -29.04 13.93
N LYS A 723 -7.55 -29.43 13.71
CA LYS A 723 -7.12 -30.10 12.48
C LYS A 723 -7.83 -31.44 12.29
N LYS A 724 -7.90 -32.28 13.33
CA LYS A 724 -8.65 -33.55 13.31
C LYS A 724 -10.15 -33.32 13.12
N ASP A 725 -10.73 -32.34 13.80
CA ASP A 725 -12.15 -31.97 13.67
C ASP A 725 -12.49 -31.55 12.23
N ILE A 726 -11.60 -30.76 11.59
CA ILE A 726 -11.73 -30.35 10.18
C ILE A 726 -11.53 -31.53 9.22
N GLU A 727 -10.57 -32.42 9.50
CA GLU A 727 -10.32 -33.63 8.68
C GLU A 727 -11.54 -34.56 8.70
N PHE A 728 -12.15 -34.78 9.88
CA PHE A 728 -13.41 -35.52 10.03
C PHE A 728 -14.56 -34.88 9.23
N LEU A 729 -14.76 -33.56 9.39
CA LEU A 729 -15.81 -32.83 8.65
C LEU A 729 -15.59 -32.85 7.13
N ILE A 730 -14.34 -32.93 6.66
CA ILE A 730 -14.02 -33.10 5.23
C ILE A 730 -14.41 -34.51 4.75
N GLU A 731 -14.21 -35.56 5.54
CA GLU A 731 -14.62 -36.92 5.18
C GLU A 731 -16.13 -37.14 5.24
N GLU A 732 -16.80 -36.61 6.26
CA GLU A 732 -18.27 -36.59 6.35
C GLU A 732 -18.88 -35.82 5.18
N LYS A 733 -18.28 -34.67 4.82
CA LYS A 733 -18.72 -33.92 3.64
C LYS A 733 -18.44 -34.66 2.33
N LYS A 734 -17.29 -35.34 2.17
CA LYS A 734 -17.03 -36.20 1.00
C LYS A 734 -18.09 -37.30 0.87
N LYS A 735 -18.47 -37.96 1.96
CA LYS A 735 -19.52 -39.00 1.98
C LYS A 735 -20.87 -38.42 1.57
N THR A 736 -21.30 -37.30 2.17
CA THR A 736 -22.61 -36.70 1.84
C THR A 736 -22.66 -36.05 0.46
N ASP A 737 -21.55 -35.48 -0.04
CA ASP A 737 -21.49 -34.94 -1.40
C ASP A 737 -21.38 -36.05 -2.47
N ALA A 738 -20.77 -37.21 -2.16
CA ALA A 738 -20.82 -38.39 -3.02
C ALA A 738 -22.25 -38.92 -3.20
N VAL A 739 -23.02 -39.08 -2.10
CA VAL A 739 -24.44 -39.47 -2.17
C VAL A 739 -25.28 -38.48 -2.99
N LYS A 740 -25.01 -37.16 -2.88
CA LYS A 740 -25.67 -36.13 -3.70
C LYS A 740 -25.25 -36.17 -5.17
N ILE A 741 -24.06 -36.67 -5.50
CA ILE A 741 -23.59 -36.86 -6.88
C ILE A 741 -24.27 -38.08 -7.49
N GLU A 742 -24.36 -39.20 -6.77
CA GLU A 742 -25.05 -40.41 -7.23
C GLU A 742 -26.54 -40.13 -7.50
N ALA A 743 -27.25 -39.50 -6.54
CA ALA A 743 -28.66 -39.13 -6.72
C ALA A 743 -28.90 -38.13 -7.86
N LYS A 744 -27.94 -37.23 -8.14
CA LYS A 744 -28.01 -36.32 -9.30
C LYS A 744 -27.75 -37.01 -10.63
N LYS A 745 -26.85 -37.99 -10.64
CA LYS A 745 -26.54 -38.82 -11.81
C LYS A 745 -27.74 -39.68 -12.18
N GLU A 746 -28.39 -40.31 -11.21
CA GLU A 746 -29.64 -41.05 -11.38
C GLU A 746 -30.78 -40.14 -11.89
N ALA A 747 -30.96 -38.95 -11.30
CA ALA A 747 -31.94 -37.97 -11.78
C ALA A 747 -31.69 -37.52 -13.24
N LEU A 748 -30.42 -37.24 -13.60
CA LEU A 748 -30.04 -36.90 -14.97
C LEU A 748 -30.22 -38.05 -15.96
N GLU A 749 -29.96 -39.28 -15.55
CA GLU A 749 -30.16 -40.47 -16.39
C GLU A 749 -31.66 -40.69 -16.68
N ASN A 750 -32.53 -40.42 -15.70
CA ASN A 750 -33.98 -40.48 -15.86
C ASN A 750 -34.51 -39.29 -16.70
N GLU A 751 -33.96 -38.08 -16.55
CA GLU A 751 -34.28 -36.93 -17.41
C GLU A 751 -33.85 -37.16 -18.88
N LEU A 752 -32.71 -37.84 -19.09
CA LEU A 752 -32.26 -38.25 -20.42
C LEU A 752 -33.18 -39.29 -21.06
N LYS A 753 -33.54 -40.36 -20.32
CA LYS A 753 -34.50 -41.38 -20.79
C LYS A 753 -35.83 -40.74 -21.21
N ALA A 754 -36.39 -39.87 -20.36
CA ALA A 754 -37.63 -39.14 -20.68
C ALA A 754 -37.51 -38.27 -21.94
N ARG A 755 -36.39 -37.54 -22.12
CA ARG A 755 -36.15 -36.76 -23.35
C ARG A 755 -36.00 -37.63 -24.60
N ASP A 756 -35.38 -38.79 -24.49
CA ASP A 756 -35.18 -39.67 -25.65
C ASP A 756 -36.48 -40.41 -26.03
N GLU A 757 -37.34 -40.75 -25.05
CA GLU A 757 -38.73 -41.17 -25.31
C GLU A 757 -39.57 -40.05 -25.96
N GLU A 758 -39.46 -38.80 -25.49
CA GLU A 758 -40.13 -37.64 -26.07
C GLU A 758 -39.71 -37.42 -27.54
N LYS A 759 -38.41 -37.48 -27.84
CA LYS A 759 -37.88 -37.44 -29.22
C LYS A 759 -38.41 -38.60 -30.05
N LEU A 760 -38.39 -39.82 -29.51
CA LEU A 760 -38.85 -41.02 -30.21
C LEU A 760 -40.33 -40.91 -30.57
N ASN A 761 -41.16 -40.38 -29.67
CA ASN A 761 -42.58 -40.17 -29.93
C ASN A 761 -42.83 -39.06 -30.97
N LYS A 762 -42.10 -37.93 -30.90
CA LYS A 762 -42.13 -36.90 -31.96
C LYS A 762 -41.71 -37.44 -33.34
N ILE A 763 -40.72 -38.34 -33.39
CA ILE A 763 -40.32 -39.04 -34.62
C ILE A 763 -41.47 -39.94 -35.12
N LYS A 764 -42.06 -40.79 -34.27
CA LYS A 764 -43.23 -41.62 -34.62
C LYS A 764 -44.39 -40.77 -35.18
N GLU A 765 -44.74 -39.67 -34.52
CA GLU A 765 -45.79 -38.74 -34.97
C GLU A 765 -45.47 -38.13 -36.34
N SER A 766 -44.24 -37.66 -36.55
CA SER A 766 -43.81 -37.11 -37.84
C SER A 766 -43.88 -38.13 -38.99
N MET A 767 -43.47 -39.38 -38.74
CA MET A 767 -43.57 -40.49 -39.69
C MET A 767 -45.04 -40.83 -39.96
N HIS A 768 -45.88 -40.90 -38.93
CA HIS A 768 -47.30 -41.18 -39.07
C HIS A 768 -48.02 -40.08 -39.85
N LEU A 769 -47.60 -38.81 -39.70
CA LEU A 769 -48.10 -37.68 -40.48
C LEU A 769 -47.63 -37.71 -41.93
N GLN A 770 -46.38 -38.10 -42.20
CA GLN A 770 -45.86 -38.33 -43.56
C GLN A 770 -46.61 -39.46 -44.25
N LEU A 771 -46.77 -40.62 -43.60
CA LEU A 771 -47.53 -41.76 -44.12
C LEU A 771 -48.99 -41.38 -44.40
N LYS A 772 -49.64 -40.60 -43.53
CA LYS A 772 -51.01 -40.10 -43.76
C LYS A 772 -51.09 -39.18 -44.99
N LYS A 773 -50.08 -38.33 -45.22
CA LYS A 773 -49.98 -37.48 -46.44
C LYS A 773 -49.73 -38.32 -47.70
N GLU A 774 -48.84 -39.31 -47.64
CA GLU A 774 -48.60 -40.23 -48.77
C GLU A 774 -49.84 -41.05 -49.13
N LEU A 775 -50.57 -41.57 -48.15
CA LEU A 775 -51.81 -42.32 -48.37
C LEU A 775 -52.86 -41.42 -49.02
N ALA A 776 -53.10 -40.23 -48.50
CA ALA A 776 -54.03 -39.26 -49.10
C ALA A 776 -53.62 -38.85 -50.53
N TYR A 777 -52.32 -38.73 -50.82
CA TYR A 777 -51.83 -38.47 -52.18
C TYR A 777 -52.08 -39.67 -53.12
N LYS A 778 -51.74 -40.88 -52.68
CA LYS A 778 -51.96 -42.13 -53.44
C LYS A 778 -53.44 -42.38 -53.69
N GLU A 779 -54.30 -42.13 -52.71
CA GLU A 779 -55.76 -42.23 -52.86
C GLU A 779 -56.30 -41.21 -53.88
N ASN A 780 -55.89 -39.94 -53.80
CA ASN A 780 -56.27 -38.93 -54.79
C ASN A 780 -55.78 -39.27 -56.21
N LEU A 781 -54.58 -39.86 -56.33
CA LEU A 781 -54.07 -40.35 -57.63
C LEU A 781 -54.91 -41.52 -58.16
N LEU A 782 -55.36 -42.42 -57.27
CA LEU A 782 -56.22 -43.55 -57.62
C LEU A 782 -57.63 -43.08 -58.05
N ARG A 783 -58.23 -42.15 -57.30
CA ARG A 783 -59.52 -41.52 -57.63
C ARG A 783 -59.47 -40.88 -59.03
N LYS A 784 -58.45 -40.08 -59.32
CA LYS A 784 -58.27 -39.47 -60.66
C LYS A 784 -58.09 -40.48 -61.78
N LYS A 785 -57.40 -41.60 -61.54
CA LYS A 785 -57.29 -42.70 -62.51
C LYS A 785 -58.66 -43.34 -62.78
N LEU A 786 -59.36 -43.78 -61.74
CA LEU A 786 -60.69 -44.38 -61.84
C LEU A 786 -61.70 -43.45 -62.53
N GLU A 787 -61.66 -42.16 -62.22
CA GLU A 787 -62.48 -41.13 -62.86
C GLU A 787 -62.14 -40.99 -64.36
N SER A 788 -60.85 -40.98 -64.72
CA SER A 788 -60.43 -40.94 -66.13
C SER A 788 -60.81 -42.21 -66.90
N GLU A 789 -60.74 -43.39 -66.28
CA GLU A 789 -61.18 -44.66 -66.86
C GLU A 789 -62.70 -44.72 -67.01
N PHE A 790 -63.45 -44.18 -66.04
CA PHE A 790 -64.91 -44.07 -66.11
C PHE A 790 -65.33 -43.12 -67.24
N GLN A 791 -64.70 -41.94 -67.34
CA GLN A 791 -64.95 -41.01 -68.45
C GLN A 791 -64.58 -41.62 -69.80
N ALA A 792 -63.48 -42.38 -69.90
CA ALA A 792 -63.09 -43.09 -71.11
C ALA A 792 -64.13 -44.16 -71.51
N LYS A 793 -64.56 -45.01 -70.56
CA LYS A 793 -65.61 -46.01 -70.79
C LYS A 793 -66.95 -45.36 -71.19
N SER A 794 -67.33 -44.26 -70.54
CA SER A 794 -68.55 -43.51 -70.86
C SER A 794 -68.51 -42.89 -72.26
N ARG A 795 -67.37 -42.33 -72.69
CA ARG A 795 -67.18 -41.83 -74.06
C ARG A 795 -67.26 -42.96 -75.09
N LEU A 796 -66.68 -44.13 -74.79
CA LEU A 796 -66.69 -45.30 -75.68
C LEU A 796 -68.11 -45.89 -75.80
N ALA A 797 -68.90 -45.89 -74.73
CA ALA A 797 -70.32 -46.26 -74.77
C ALA A 797 -71.16 -45.27 -75.62
N LEU A 798 -70.97 -43.96 -75.42
CA LEU A 798 -71.62 -42.92 -76.23
C LEU A 798 -71.21 -42.99 -77.72
N GLN A 799 -69.96 -43.36 -78.01
CA GLN A 799 -69.51 -43.60 -79.39
C GLN A 799 -70.25 -44.78 -80.01
N LYS A 800 -70.34 -45.93 -79.32
CA LYS A 800 -71.11 -47.09 -79.81
C LYS A 800 -72.58 -46.76 -80.06
N GLN A 801 -73.22 -46.01 -79.17
CA GLN A 801 -74.59 -45.55 -79.37
C GLN A 801 -74.73 -44.64 -80.61
N ARG A 802 -73.75 -43.75 -80.87
CA ARG A 802 -73.72 -42.94 -82.10
C ARG A 802 -73.52 -43.79 -83.36
N GLU A 803 -72.69 -44.83 -83.31
CA GLU A 803 -72.47 -45.77 -84.41
C GLU A 803 -73.73 -46.61 -84.70
N GLU A 804 -74.44 -47.05 -83.66
CA GLU A 804 -75.74 -47.75 -83.79
C GLU A 804 -76.85 -46.84 -84.32
N LEU A 805 -76.95 -45.60 -83.83
CA LEU A 805 -77.89 -44.61 -84.35
C LEU A 805 -77.58 -44.24 -85.80
N SER A 806 -76.31 -44.17 -86.19
CA SER A 806 -75.87 -43.95 -87.58
C SER A 806 -76.29 -45.12 -88.49
N LYS A 807 -76.10 -46.38 -88.04
CA LYS A 807 -76.60 -47.57 -88.77
C LYS A 807 -78.11 -47.53 -88.95
N LYS A 808 -78.87 -47.33 -87.87
CA LYS A 808 -80.35 -47.22 -87.91
C LYS A 808 -80.83 -46.07 -88.79
N LYS A 809 -80.13 -44.94 -88.79
CA LYS A 809 -80.41 -43.82 -89.71
C LYS A 809 -80.22 -44.25 -91.16
N ASN A 810 -79.10 -44.89 -91.50
CA ASN A 810 -78.82 -45.34 -92.87
C ASN A 810 -79.81 -46.44 -93.32
N GLU A 811 -80.21 -47.34 -92.43
CA GLU A 811 -81.26 -48.34 -92.66
C GLU A 811 -82.61 -47.66 -92.96
N LEU A 812 -83.01 -46.66 -92.17
CA LEU A 812 -84.23 -45.87 -92.40
C LEU A 812 -84.16 -45.06 -93.70
N GLU A 813 -83.04 -44.40 -94.01
CA GLU A 813 -82.86 -43.72 -95.30
C GLU A 813 -82.98 -44.69 -96.49
N ASN A 814 -82.47 -45.92 -96.36
CA ASN A 814 -82.59 -46.93 -97.40
C ASN A 814 -84.02 -47.49 -97.53
N GLN A 815 -84.74 -47.67 -96.42
CA GLN A 815 -86.17 -48.03 -96.44
C GLN A 815 -87.03 -46.91 -97.04
N ILE A 816 -86.71 -45.64 -96.77
CA ILE A 816 -87.38 -44.47 -97.38
C ILE A 816 -87.10 -44.45 -98.88
N LYS A 817 -85.85 -44.65 -99.33
CA LYS A 817 -85.50 -44.76 -100.76
C LYS A 817 -86.25 -45.91 -101.44
N GLN A 818 -86.35 -47.08 -100.80
CA GLN A 818 -87.12 -48.22 -101.31
C GLN A 818 -88.63 -47.90 -101.42
N LYS A 819 -89.23 -47.25 -100.42
CA LYS A 819 -90.64 -46.82 -100.47
C LYS A 819 -90.89 -45.76 -101.53
N LEU A 820 -89.97 -44.80 -101.72
CA LEU A 820 -90.08 -43.81 -102.81
C LEU A 820 -90.01 -44.49 -104.19
N VAL A 821 -89.16 -45.51 -104.36
CA VAL A 821 -89.11 -46.34 -105.58
C VAL A 821 -90.38 -47.21 -105.78
N GLN A 822 -91.11 -47.51 -104.70
CA GLN A 822 -92.43 -48.17 -104.78
C GLN A 822 -93.59 -47.20 -105.06
N ILE A 823 -93.44 -45.91 -104.72
CA ILE A 823 -94.45 -44.85 -104.97
C ILE A 823 -94.29 -44.24 -106.38
N LEU A 824 -93.10 -44.38 -106.98
CA LEU A 824 -92.79 -43.96 -108.36
C LEU A 824 -92.98 -45.12 -109.38
N LYS A 825 -93.85 -46.08 -109.07
CA LYS A 825 -94.25 -47.22 -109.91
C LYS A 825 -95.74 -47.42 -109.87
#